data_AF-A0A431K5Q0-F1
#
_entry.id   AF-A0A431K5Q0-F1
#
_cell.length_a   1.000
_cell.length_b   1.000
_cell.length_c   1.000
_cell.angle_alpha   90.00
_cell.angle_beta   90.00
_cell.angle_gamma   90.00
#
_symmetry.space_group_name_H-M   'P 1'
#
loop_
_entity.id
_entity.type
_entity.pdbx_description
1 polymer ?
#
loop_
_entity_poly.entity_id
_entity_poly.type
_entity_poly.pdbx_seq_one_letter_code
_entity_poly.pdbx_strand_id
1 'polypeptide(L)'
;MLTPLTRKRSPRLAWLGVAVSAVLLTACGGGGGGGSSSSGGGGGSGGSTSGTVTLSGVAATGAPVIGGTITVLDANGANCGTASTALADGTYTLALTCTSPTMPLLLEAVGVDMSGAPIVLHSLVQSVTSGTGTSNSVQINPLTNAVVALLMGGEPTAFFQGGKASATGSAAVRSARWSLLGSSASLNVASDFVKTVIRANLNDARMTTAALVNFFSDNTSFTFTANKTGLDAAIEGLRIQFGRNNTGDELLQLSNRLLPPCSPGSACNASTNLGSPEVIVNLTTARSGLNAATPAIASTATISTAKTTTSTSALMSPVSDLEGIRAAINNVLRPTTLATDIATLNFTNSSNASKPVFASTYSQQDGSNALAVAGILAGYGASNYQLSSFMIAGCLDYPITNRCTKVRITSMVRDGSGTIQAVFDNTANYVAASSSWSLVGNGRQVYWAIYPSTWLYLNGDGSTLSRSASGPNPGQGIQTTIRSIDSVTPLISDVTTSSGTTVHFYNCNSVAGDPMCLSNQSSTGYETGDLVLDQILPTTNTSWLGPTDTRPGTRFQNTSTGIGVGETTTLILPADLPATSNQSLYPVIDGLSVSAPLLHANLEAGVTISWATWAAANPGLRVVEVRAVIMRPTPFAPTKQVFSISPLAATQITIPAFSSVPSDATEDSIWLIAQDAVGRRYITKIVAL
;
A
#
# COMPACT_ATOMS: atom_id res chain seq x y z
N MET A 1 20.97 -59.77 -13.79
CA MET A 1 21.39 -59.22 -15.10
C MET A 1 21.88 -57.79 -14.83
N LEU A 2 23.13 -57.50 -14.46
CA LEU A 2 24.45 -57.92 -14.94
C LEU A 2 24.79 -57.47 -16.39
N THR A 3 25.67 -56.46 -16.46
CA THR A 3 26.67 -56.14 -17.50
C THR A 3 26.22 -55.59 -18.88
N PRO A 4 27.10 -54.89 -19.65
CA PRO A 4 28.00 -53.80 -19.19
C PRO A 4 28.22 -52.63 -20.21
N LEU A 5 29.01 -51.66 -19.74
CA LEU A 5 29.77 -50.61 -20.46
C LEU A 5 30.30 -50.92 -21.88
N THR A 6 30.40 -49.90 -22.73
CA THR A 6 31.56 -49.70 -23.66
C THR A 6 31.84 -48.20 -23.90
N ARG A 7 33.04 -47.87 -24.38
CA ARG A 7 33.62 -46.51 -24.42
C ARG A 7 34.34 -46.26 -25.76
N LYS A 8 34.40 -44.99 -26.19
CA LYS A 8 35.25 -44.43 -27.28
C LYS A 8 35.02 -44.94 -28.72
N ARG A 9 34.90 -43.98 -29.65
CA ARG A 9 35.83 -43.83 -30.78
C ARG A 9 35.79 -42.41 -31.36
N SER A 10 36.95 -41.92 -31.79
CA SER A 10 37.14 -40.71 -32.58
C SER A 10 38.26 -40.92 -33.58
N PRO A 11 38.09 -40.42 -34.82
CA PRO A 11 39.17 -39.90 -35.67
C PRO A 11 38.88 -38.41 -36.01
N ARG A 12 39.80 -37.45 -35.96
CA ARG A 12 41.15 -37.27 -36.55
C ARG A 12 41.15 -36.57 -37.93
N LEU A 13 41.77 -35.37 -37.96
CA LEU A 13 42.41 -34.65 -39.08
C LEU A 13 41.48 -34.15 -40.21
N ALA A 14 41.72 -33.04 -40.94
CA ALA A 14 42.84 -32.07 -41.08
C ALA A 14 42.25 -30.65 -41.38
N TRP A 15 42.93 -29.49 -41.57
CA TRP A 15 44.33 -29.00 -41.58
C TRP A 15 44.29 -27.49 -41.16
N LEU A 16 45.30 -26.86 -40.53
CA LEU A 16 46.46 -26.12 -41.08
C LEU A 16 46.17 -25.13 -42.26
N GLY A 17 46.49 -23.83 -42.20
CA GLY A 17 46.98 -22.97 -41.09
C GLY A 17 47.66 -21.64 -41.54
N VAL A 18 48.09 -20.80 -40.57
CA VAL A 18 49.15 -19.73 -40.67
C VAL A 18 48.80 -18.46 -41.50
N ALA A 19 49.20 -17.19 -41.24
CA ALA A 19 49.98 -16.45 -40.21
C ALA A 19 49.31 -15.05 -39.98
N VAL A 20 49.28 -14.45 -38.78
CA VAL A 20 50.30 -13.60 -38.12
C VAL A 20 50.83 -12.41 -38.93
N SER A 21 50.44 -11.19 -38.55
CA SER A 21 51.32 -10.02 -38.33
C SER A 21 50.55 -8.86 -37.68
N ALA A 22 51.23 -8.09 -36.82
CA ALA A 22 50.74 -6.85 -36.21
C ALA A 22 51.69 -5.69 -36.57
N VAL A 23 51.23 -4.44 -36.48
CA VAL A 23 51.98 -3.24 -36.01
C VAL A 23 51.14 -1.95 -36.17
N LEU A 24 50.93 -1.30 -35.02
CA LEU A 24 50.83 0.13 -34.65
C LEU A 24 50.60 1.29 -35.67
N LEU A 25 49.88 2.30 -35.14
CA LEU A 25 50.05 3.76 -35.31
C LEU A 25 49.77 4.42 -36.68
N THR A 26 48.84 5.37 -36.71
CA THR A 26 49.14 6.83 -36.83
C THR A 26 47.88 7.69 -36.75
N ALA A 27 48.01 8.92 -36.24
CA ALA A 27 47.00 9.96 -36.35
C ALA A 27 47.30 10.85 -37.57
N CYS A 28 46.28 11.45 -38.17
CA CYS A 28 46.46 12.57 -39.10
C CYS A 28 45.26 13.52 -39.02
N GLY A 29 45.53 14.81 -38.86
CA GLY A 29 44.60 15.89 -39.18
C GLY A 29 45.30 16.86 -40.14
N GLY A 30 44.54 17.61 -40.94
CA GLY A 30 45.11 18.65 -41.80
C GLY A 30 44.18 19.17 -42.89
N GLY A 31 44.26 20.47 -43.17
CA GLY A 31 43.57 21.17 -44.27
C GLY A 31 42.24 21.83 -43.86
N GLY A 32 42.02 23.15 -43.95
CA GLY A 32 42.89 24.24 -44.39
C GLY A 32 42.49 24.81 -45.76
N GLY A 33 41.98 26.05 -45.80
CA GLY A 33 41.69 26.79 -47.03
C GLY A 33 40.50 27.74 -46.91
N GLY A 34 40.73 29.05 -47.02
CA GLY A 34 39.67 30.08 -47.06
C GLY A 34 39.41 30.58 -48.48
N GLY A 35 38.21 31.11 -48.73
CA GLY A 35 37.81 31.72 -50.01
C GLY A 35 36.52 32.53 -49.84
N SER A 36 36.44 33.68 -50.51
CA SER A 36 35.53 34.77 -50.14
C SER A 36 34.15 34.76 -50.82
N SER A 37 33.15 35.26 -50.09
CA SER A 37 32.01 36.08 -50.57
C SER A 37 31.24 35.68 -51.85
N SER A 38 29.98 35.28 -51.69
CA SER A 38 28.84 35.89 -52.42
C SER A 38 27.48 35.43 -51.84
N SER A 39 26.42 36.14 -52.21
CA SER A 39 25.11 36.13 -51.55
C SER A 39 24.04 35.28 -52.23
N GLY A 40 23.19 34.64 -51.42
CA GLY A 40 21.78 34.35 -51.77
C GLY A 40 21.45 32.92 -52.22
N GLY A 41 20.32 32.40 -51.73
CA GLY A 41 19.74 31.12 -52.14
C GLY A 41 19.35 30.23 -50.96
N GLY A 42 18.07 30.19 -50.60
CA GLY A 42 17.58 29.36 -49.49
C GLY A 42 17.49 27.88 -49.86
N GLY A 43 18.03 27.02 -49.00
CA GLY A 43 17.78 25.58 -48.99
C GLY A 43 17.24 25.19 -47.62
N GLY A 44 16.08 24.53 -47.57
CA GLY A 44 15.42 24.22 -46.31
C GLY A 44 16.23 23.26 -45.45
N SER A 45 16.67 23.72 -44.27
CA SER A 45 17.20 22.83 -43.24
C SER A 45 16.11 21.83 -42.86
N GLY A 46 16.30 20.57 -43.25
CA GLY A 46 15.58 19.45 -42.68
C GLY A 46 15.92 19.38 -41.19
N GLY A 47 15.11 20.04 -40.37
CA GLY A 47 15.27 20.02 -38.93
C GLY A 47 15.08 18.58 -38.45
N SER A 48 16.16 17.96 -37.98
CA SER A 48 16.11 16.69 -37.27
C SER A 48 15.29 16.89 -36.00
N THR A 49 13.98 16.69 -36.08
CA THR A 49 13.07 16.73 -34.94
C THR A 49 13.43 15.59 -34.01
N SER A 50 14.27 15.88 -33.02
CA SER A 50 14.47 15.01 -31.86
C SER A 50 13.10 14.80 -31.22
N GLY A 51 12.49 13.63 -31.46
CA GLY A 51 11.13 13.35 -31.04
C GLY A 51 11.03 13.34 -29.51
N THR A 52 9.95 13.90 -28.98
CA THR A 52 9.67 13.92 -27.54
C THR A 52 9.71 12.50 -26.98
N VAL A 53 10.60 12.27 -26.01
CA VAL A 53 10.71 10.97 -25.35
C VAL A 53 9.42 10.71 -24.58
N THR A 54 8.76 9.58 -24.90
CA THR A 54 7.56 9.13 -24.19
C THR A 54 7.89 7.90 -23.35
N LEU A 55 7.40 7.88 -22.12
CA LEU A 55 7.37 6.73 -21.23
C LEU A 55 5.93 6.20 -21.16
N SER A 56 5.76 4.89 -21.08
CA SER A 56 4.45 4.26 -20.87
C SER A 56 4.60 2.99 -20.06
N GLY A 57 3.58 2.58 -19.32
CA GLY A 57 3.60 1.31 -18.60
C GLY A 57 2.40 1.17 -17.70
N VAL A 58 2.50 0.29 -16.71
CA VAL A 58 1.47 -0.03 -15.72
C VAL A 58 2.03 0.18 -14.32
N ALA A 59 1.26 0.86 -13.47
CA ALA A 59 1.49 0.90 -12.04
C ALA A 59 0.57 -0.11 -11.34
N ALA A 60 1.12 -1.05 -10.55
CA ALA A 60 0.31 -2.10 -9.89
C ALA A 60 0.98 -2.72 -8.64
N THR A 61 0.14 -3.21 -7.71
CA THR A 61 0.51 -3.89 -6.45
C THR A 61 0.03 -5.35 -6.36
N GLY A 62 -0.28 -5.98 -7.49
CA GLY A 62 -1.12 -7.19 -7.59
C GLY A 62 -2.58 -6.86 -7.97
N ALA A 63 -2.92 -5.58 -7.95
CA ALA A 63 -4.04 -4.94 -8.61
C ALA A 63 -3.58 -3.59 -9.19
N PRO A 64 -4.30 -2.98 -10.14
CA PRO A 64 -3.96 -1.67 -10.68
C PRO A 64 -3.84 -0.58 -9.61
N VAL A 65 -2.83 0.28 -9.72
CA VAL A 65 -2.84 1.57 -9.02
C VAL A 65 -3.68 2.52 -9.87
N ILE A 66 -4.93 2.76 -9.49
CA ILE A 66 -5.84 3.63 -10.25
C ILE A 66 -5.75 5.08 -9.78
N GLY A 67 -5.76 6.04 -10.71
CA GLY A 67 -5.80 7.48 -10.42
C GLY A 67 -4.57 7.99 -9.65
N GLY A 68 -3.49 7.20 -9.60
CA GLY A 68 -2.23 7.60 -9.01
C GLY A 68 -1.51 8.62 -9.88
N THR A 69 -0.67 9.44 -9.25
CA THR A 69 0.19 10.41 -9.95
C THR A 69 1.57 9.82 -10.14
N ILE A 70 2.01 9.75 -11.39
CA ILE A 70 3.39 9.44 -11.77
C ILE A 70 4.17 10.75 -11.85
N THR A 71 5.33 10.84 -11.20
CA THR A 71 6.29 11.94 -11.33
C THR A 71 7.63 11.38 -11.78
N VAL A 72 8.30 12.06 -12.73
CA VAL A 72 9.62 11.65 -13.24
C VAL A 72 10.66 12.71 -12.92
N LEU A 73 11.78 12.30 -12.34
CA LEU A 73 12.96 13.13 -12.15
C LEU A 73 14.14 12.62 -12.97
N ASP A 74 14.94 13.53 -13.53
CA ASP A 74 16.25 13.21 -14.10
C ASP A 74 17.34 13.12 -13.02
N ALA A 75 18.53 12.62 -13.36
CA ALA A 75 19.66 12.45 -12.42
C ALA A 75 20.17 13.74 -11.74
N ASN A 76 19.70 14.92 -12.16
CA ASN A 76 19.92 16.19 -11.45
C ASN A 76 18.78 16.54 -10.48
N GLY A 77 17.77 15.69 -10.33
CA GLY A 77 16.55 15.98 -9.57
C GLY A 77 15.58 16.92 -10.30
N ALA A 78 15.79 17.21 -11.59
CA ALA A 78 14.88 18.07 -12.35
C ALA A 78 13.58 17.32 -12.68
N ASN A 79 12.43 17.95 -12.45
CA ASN A 79 11.13 17.36 -12.78
C ASN A 79 10.92 17.36 -14.30
N CYS A 80 10.85 16.17 -14.88
CA CYS A 80 10.70 15.94 -16.32
C CYS A 80 9.28 15.53 -16.72
N GLY A 81 8.29 15.69 -15.83
CA GLY A 81 6.88 15.57 -16.16
C GLY A 81 6.08 14.78 -15.13
N THR A 82 4.76 14.91 -15.23
CA THR A 82 3.79 14.13 -14.47
C THR A 82 2.72 13.54 -15.38
N ALA A 83 2.10 12.45 -14.95
CA ALA A 83 0.94 11.83 -15.59
C ALA A 83 0.06 11.16 -14.54
N SER A 84 -1.16 10.80 -14.91
CA SER A 84 -2.06 10.01 -14.07
C SER A 84 -2.20 8.59 -14.60
N THR A 85 -2.39 7.62 -13.71
CA THR A 85 -2.69 6.24 -14.09
C THR A 85 -4.17 6.06 -14.42
N ALA A 86 -4.45 5.26 -15.44
CA ALA A 86 -5.78 4.97 -15.93
C ALA A 86 -6.61 4.19 -14.89
N LEU A 87 -7.89 4.52 -14.81
CA LEU A 87 -8.81 4.02 -13.79
C LEU A 87 -9.30 2.59 -14.05
N ALA A 88 -8.96 2.00 -15.20
CA ALA A 88 -9.37 0.66 -15.60
C ALA A 88 -8.30 -0.41 -15.28
N ASP A 89 -7.03 -0.10 -15.55
CA ASP A 89 -5.93 -1.08 -15.60
C ASP A 89 -4.59 -0.55 -15.04
N GLY A 90 -4.53 0.70 -14.58
CA GLY A 90 -3.32 1.31 -14.04
C GLY A 90 -2.29 1.69 -15.10
N THR A 91 -2.64 1.63 -16.39
CA THR A 91 -1.77 2.10 -17.48
C THR A 91 -1.50 3.59 -17.40
N TYR A 92 -0.35 4.05 -17.87
CA TYR A 92 -0.05 5.48 -17.99
C TYR A 92 0.78 5.75 -19.24
N THR A 93 0.79 7.01 -19.68
CA THR A 93 1.65 7.51 -20.75
C THR A 93 2.08 8.94 -20.38
N LEU A 94 3.37 9.22 -20.51
CA LEU A 94 4.01 10.45 -20.06
C LEU A 94 5.02 10.90 -21.11
N ALA A 95 4.76 12.03 -21.75
CA ALA A 95 5.73 12.72 -22.58
C ALA A 95 6.67 13.54 -21.69
N LEU A 96 7.97 13.33 -21.79
CA LEU A 96 8.95 14.06 -20.96
C LEU A 96 8.99 15.54 -21.36
N THR A 97 8.89 16.43 -20.38
CA THR A 97 9.03 17.88 -20.55
C THR A 97 10.49 18.31 -20.67
N CYS A 98 11.41 17.51 -20.13
CA CYS A 98 12.85 17.67 -20.34
C CYS A 98 13.24 17.29 -21.78
N THR A 99 13.76 18.23 -22.56
CA THR A 99 14.23 18.00 -23.93
C THR A 99 15.54 17.21 -24.02
N SER A 100 16.29 17.10 -22.92
CA SER A 100 17.52 16.32 -22.80
C SER A 100 17.70 15.88 -21.33
N PRO A 101 16.92 14.91 -20.84
CA PRO A 101 17.00 14.46 -19.46
C PRO A 101 18.36 13.80 -19.17
N THR A 102 18.92 14.08 -17.99
CA THR A 102 20.15 13.41 -17.55
C THR A 102 19.80 12.03 -17.01
N MET A 103 20.33 10.97 -17.64
CA MET A 103 20.07 9.59 -17.23
C MET A 103 20.87 9.22 -15.96
N PRO A 104 20.36 8.32 -15.10
CA PRO A 104 19.07 7.63 -15.17
C PRO A 104 17.89 8.53 -14.81
N LEU A 105 16.69 8.16 -15.27
CA LEU A 105 15.44 8.70 -14.74
C LEU A 105 15.01 7.89 -13.53
N LEU A 106 14.46 8.56 -12.52
CA LEU A 106 13.80 7.95 -11.37
C LEU A 106 12.32 8.34 -11.42
N LEU A 107 11.43 7.36 -11.24
CA LEU A 107 9.99 7.53 -11.27
C LEU A 107 9.42 7.25 -9.88
N GLU A 108 8.46 8.06 -9.45
CA GLU A 108 7.62 7.86 -8.26
C GLU A 108 6.15 7.76 -8.71
N ALA A 109 5.45 6.72 -8.26
CA ALA A 109 4.00 6.60 -8.35
C ALA A 109 3.41 6.76 -6.95
N VAL A 110 2.64 7.83 -6.74
CA VAL A 110 1.87 8.08 -5.51
C VAL A 110 0.40 7.78 -5.78
N GLY A 111 -0.22 6.94 -4.97
CA GLY A 111 -1.63 6.59 -5.15
C GLY A 111 -2.19 5.82 -3.95
N VAL A 112 -3.18 4.98 -4.22
CA VAL A 112 -3.81 4.09 -3.23
C VAL A 112 -3.96 2.68 -3.79
N ASP A 113 -3.90 1.68 -2.92
CA ASP A 113 -4.26 0.30 -3.26
C ASP A 113 -5.78 0.08 -3.22
N MET A 114 -6.25 -1.12 -3.61
CA MET A 114 -7.69 -1.41 -3.67
C MET A 114 -8.41 -1.46 -2.32
N SER A 115 -7.69 -1.37 -1.19
CA SER A 115 -8.26 -1.18 0.15
C SER A 115 -8.37 0.31 0.54
N GLY A 116 -7.83 1.21 -0.28
CA GLY A 116 -7.75 2.65 -0.02
C GLY A 116 -6.54 3.09 0.81
N ALA A 117 -5.60 2.17 1.10
CA ALA A 117 -4.36 2.50 1.79
C ALA A 117 -3.39 3.23 0.85
N PRO A 118 -2.67 4.28 1.30
CA PRO A 118 -1.75 5.01 0.44
C PRO A 118 -0.56 4.13 0.06
N ILE A 119 -0.04 4.33 -1.16
CA ILE A 119 1.13 3.64 -1.67
C ILE A 119 2.07 4.61 -2.38
N VAL A 120 3.38 4.40 -2.19
CA VAL A 120 4.43 5.06 -2.93
C VAL A 120 5.36 3.99 -3.50
N LEU A 121 5.49 3.96 -4.83
CA LEU A 121 6.27 2.96 -5.55
C LEU A 121 7.25 3.64 -6.49
N HIS A 122 8.44 3.07 -6.63
CA HIS A 122 9.48 3.63 -7.48
C HIS A 122 9.91 2.67 -8.59
N SER A 123 10.36 3.25 -9.69
CA SER A 123 10.98 2.56 -10.82
C SER A 123 12.05 3.44 -11.43
N LEU A 124 12.86 2.90 -12.35
CA LEU A 124 13.97 3.62 -12.97
C LEU A 124 14.11 3.31 -14.45
N VAL A 125 14.75 4.23 -15.18
CA VAL A 125 15.10 4.05 -16.59
C VAL A 125 16.58 4.39 -16.76
N GLN A 126 17.38 3.45 -17.25
CA GLN A 126 18.82 3.66 -17.48
C GLN A 126 19.13 4.28 -18.85
N SER A 127 18.30 4.00 -19.85
CA SER A 127 18.41 4.55 -21.20
C SER A 127 17.02 4.74 -21.82
N VAL A 128 16.88 5.75 -22.68
CA VAL A 128 15.66 6.01 -23.44
C VAL A 128 15.95 5.99 -24.92
N THR A 129 15.02 5.43 -25.69
CA THR A 129 14.99 5.58 -27.15
C THR A 129 14.11 6.80 -27.49
N SER A 130 14.58 7.64 -28.40
CA SER A 130 13.85 8.81 -28.91
C SER A 130 13.52 8.65 -30.40
N GLY A 131 12.39 9.23 -30.81
CA GLY A 131 11.87 9.10 -32.17
C GLY A 131 10.36 9.31 -32.23
N THR A 132 9.84 9.61 -33.41
CA THR A 132 8.39 9.69 -33.63
C THR A 132 7.77 8.30 -33.51
N GLY A 133 6.87 8.10 -32.54
CA GLY A 133 6.20 6.82 -32.29
C GLY A 133 6.97 5.84 -31.39
N THR A 134 8.12 6.21 -30.82
CA THR A 134 8.82 5.38 -29.83
C THR A 134 8.32 5.68 -28.42
N SER A 135 7.76 4.68 -27.74
CA SER A 135 7.49 4.73 -26.30
C SER A 135 8.40 3.76 -25.56
N ASN A 136 8.91 4.19 -24.41
CA ASN A 136 9.76 3.37 -23.54
C ASN A 136 8.87 2.71 -22.48
N SER A 137 8.85 1.37 -22.44
CA SER A 137 8.08 0.62 -21.45
C SER A 137 8.73 0.73 -20.06
N VAL A 138 7.97 1.21 -19.06
CA VAL A 138 8.44 1.41 -17.68
C VAL A 138 7.35 0.99 -16.69
N GLN A 139 7.52 -0.17 -16.08
CA GLN A 139 6.59 -0.72 -15.09
C GLN A 139 6.91 -0.17 -13.69
N ILE A 140 5.88 0.06 -12.87
CA ILE A 140 6.05 0.58 -11.50
C ILE A 140 5.30 -0.34 -10.53
N ASN A 141 6.04 -1.11 -9.74
CA ASN A 141 5.47 -2.15 -8.89
C ASN A 141 6.33 -2.39 -7.62
N PRO A 142 5.86 -3.16 -6.64
CA PRO A 142 6.65 -3.48 -5.44
C PRO A 142 8.03 -4.09 -5.71
N LEU A 143 8.25 -4.78 -6.84
CA LEU A 143 9.54 -5.39 -7.18
C LEU A 143 10.52 -4.36 -7.77
N THR A 144 10.07 -3.43 -8.60
CA THR A 144 10.90 -2.28 -9.01
C THR A 144 11.27 -1.44 -7.80
N ASN A 145 10.33 -1.19 -6.89
CA ASN A 145 10.55 -0.44 -5.66
C ASN A 145 11.61 -1.13 -4.76
N ALA A 146 11.55 -2.45 -4.60
CA ALA A 146 12.54 -3.24 -3.86
C ALA A 146 13.95 -3.18 -4.48
N VAL A 147 14.06 -3.24 -5.81
CA VAL A 147 15.35 -3.14 -6.51
C VAL A 147 15.92 -1.73 -6.43
N VAL A 148 15.09 -0.68 -6.57
CA VAL A 148 15.49 0.71 -6.34
C VAL A 148 16.01 0.86 -4.90
N ALA A 149 15.32 0.32 -3.89
CA ALA A 149 15.74 0.39 -2.50
C ALA A 149 17.11 -0.27 -2.24
N LEU A 150 17.39 -1.42 -2.87
CA LEU A 150 18.71 -2.07 -2.80
C LEU A 150 19.83 -1.19 -3.39
N LEU A 151 19.57 -0.53 -4.52
CA LEU A 151 20.54 0.38 -5.16
C LEU A 151 20.71 1.69 -4.38
N MET A 152 19.67 2.17 -3.71
CA MET A 152 19.71 3.37 -2.88
C MET A 152 20.20 3.09 -1.45
N GLY A 153 20.22 1.83 -1.02
CA GLY A 153 20.59 1.45 0.34
C GLY A 153 19.62 1.95 1.41
N GLY A 154 18.36 2.18 1.04
CA GLY A 154 17.34 2.75 1.92
C GLY A 154 15.97 2.87 1.24
N GLU A 155 14.98 3.42 1.94
CA GLU A 155 13.62 3.59 1.40
C GLU A 155 13.61 4.66 0.29
N PRO A 156 13.20 4.34 -0.95
CA PRO A 156 13.36 5.25 -2.09
C PRO A 156 12.66 6.61 -1.95
N THR A 157 11.52 6.67 -1.24
CA THR A 157 10.71 7.88 -1.03
C THR A 157 11.54 9.06 -0.52
N ALA A 158 12.36 8.84 0.50
CA ALA A 158 13.20 9.89 1.09
C ALA A 158 14.27 10.41 0.10
N PHE A 159 14.82 9.52 -0.75
CA PHE A 159 15.79 9.91 -1.77
C PHE A 159 15.15 10.61 -2.96
N PHE A 160 13.91 10.28 -3.32
CA PHE A 160 13.16 10.95 -4.38
C PHE A 160 12.83 12.39 -3.99
N GLN A 161 12.21 12.59 -2.82
CA GLN A 161 11.87 13.91 -2.32
C GLN A 161 13.13 14.75 -2.02
N GLY A 162 14.19 14.14 -1.48
CA GLY A 162 15.50 14.78 -1.35
C GLY A 162 16.11 15.17 -2.70
N GLY A 163 15.91 14.34 -3.74
CA GLY A 163 16.22 14.61 -5.15
C GLY A 163 15.59 15.91 -5.63
N LYS A 164 14.25 15.94 -5.61
CA LYS A 164 13.40 17.09 -5.96
C LYS A 164 13.82 18.37 -5.23
N ALA A 165 14.08 18.30 -3.92
CA ALA A 165 14.50 19.45 -3.12
C ALA A 165 15.93 19.95 -3.43
N SER A 166 16.82 19.10 -3.96
CA SER A 166 18.23 19.44 -4.24
C SER A 166 18.53 19.71 -5.71
N ALA A 167 17.51 19.97 -6.54
CA ALA A 167 17.70 20.21 -7.98
C ALA A 167 18.69 21.35 -8.28
N THR A 168 18.75 22.34 -7.39
CA THR A 168 19.66 23.51 -7.42
C THR A 168 21.00 23.31 -6.69
N GLY A 169 21.24 22.12 -6.13
CA GLY A 169 22.48 21.79 -5.41
C GLY A 169 23.68 21.53 -6.32
N SER A 170 24.87 21.33 -5.72
CA SER A 170 26.10 21.10 -6.47
C SER A 170 26.06 19.79 -7.28
N ALA A 171 26.63 19.81 -8.49
CA ALA A 171 26.58 18.67 -9.41
C ALA A 171 27.13 17.36 -8.80
N ALA A 172 28.17 17.45 -7.96
CA ALA A 172 28.74 16.30 -7.26
C ALA A 172 27.80 15.66 -6.23
N VAL A 173 26.98 16.46 -5.52
CA VAL A 173 25.98 15.94 -4.58
C VAL A 173 24.83 15.27 -5.33
N ARG A 174 24.41 15.84 -6.46
CA ARG A 174 23.36 15.27 -7.32
C ARG A 174 23.80 13.92 -7.91
N SER A 175 24.99 13.87 -8.53
CA SER A 175 25.51 12.64 -9.13
C SER A 175 25.84 11.54 -8.12
N ALA A 176 26.34 11.88 -6.93
CA ALA A 176 26.61 10.91 -5.87
C ALA A 176 25.34 10.26 -5.30
N ARG A 177 24.20 10.97 -5.30
CA ARG A 177 22.96 10.46 -4.69
C ARG A 177 22.42 9.22 -5.44
N TRP A 178 22.45 9.23 -6.77
CA TRP A 178 21.85 8.21 -7.62
C TRP A 178 22.88 7.40 -8.44
N SER A 179 24.16 7.45 -8.05
CA SER A 179 25.28 6.84 -8.79
C SER A 179 25.06 5.37 -9.20
N LEU A 180 24.43 4.56 -8.34
CA LEU A 180 24.13 3.15 -8.62
C LEU A 180 22.91 2.92 -9.52
N LEU A 181 21.98 3.88 -9.62
CA LEU A 181 20.79 3.73 -10.48
C LEU A 181 21.19 3.68 -11.96
N GLY A 182 22.31 4.30 -12.36
CA GLY A 182 22.86 4.24 -13.72
C GLY A 182 23.75 3.02 -13.99
N SER A 183 24.08 2.20 -12.98
CA SER A 183 24.93 1.02 -13.14
C SER A 183 24.09 -0.18 -13.57
N SER A 184 24.17 -0.59 -14.84
CA SER A 184 23.49 -1.79 -15.33
C SER A 184 24.00 -3.07 -14.66
N ALA A 185 25.28 -3.12 -14.27
CA ALA A 185 25.85 -4.24 -13.53
C ALA A 185 25.21 -4.36 -12.13
N SER A 186 25.13 -3.25 -11.37
CA SER A 186 24.52 -3.24 -10.04
C SER A 186 23.00 -3.49 -10.12
N LEU A 187 22.33 -2.94 -11.14
CA LEU A 187 20.90 -3.19 -11.40
C LEU A 187 20.61 -4.68 -11.62
N ASN A 188 21.37 -5.34 -12.49
CA ASN A 188 21.18 -6.76 -12.80
C ASN A 188 21.38 -7.62 -11.53
N VAL A 189 22.44 -7.35 -10.75
CA VAL A 189 22.72 -8.06 -9.49
C VAL A 189 21.61 -7.86 -8.45
N ALA A 190 21.10 -6.63 -8.29
CA ALA A 190 20.00 -6.36 -7.37
C ALA A 190 18.68 -7.03 -7.83
N SER A 191 18.38 -6.98 -9.13
CA SER A 191 17.25 -7.68 -9.75
C SER A 191 17.33 -9.20 -9.52
N ASP A 192 18.47 -9.83 -9.83
CA ASP A 192 18.63 -11.28 -9.77
C ASP A 192 18.69 -11.81 -8.33
N PHE A 193 19.16 -10.99 -7.39
CA PHE A 193 18.98 -11.23 -5.97
C PHE A 193 17.49 -11.26 -5.57
N VAL A 194 16.69 -10.25 -5.96
CA VAL A 194 15.25 -10.23 -5.67
C VAL A 194 14.56 -11.45 -6.31
N LYS A 195 14.82 -11.78 -7.58
CA LYS A 195 14.32 -13.00 -8.24
C LYS A 195 14.70 -14.28 -7.49
N THR A 196 15.89 -14.32 -6.88
CA THR A 196 16.33 -15.46 -6.09
C THR A 196 15.55 -15.57 -4.78
N VAL A 197 15.35 -14.45 -4.09
CA VAL A 197 14.52 -14.38 -2.87
C VAL A 197 13.07 -14.80 -3.15
N ILE A 198 12.45 -14.27 -4.20
CA ILE A 198 11.02 -14.52 -4.52
C ILE A 198 10.79 -15.73 -5.44
N ARG A 199 11.76 -16.63 -5.58
CA ARG A 199 11.71 -17.75 -6.55
C ARG A 199 10.48 -18.65 -6.37
N ALA A 200 10.01 -18.82 -5.14
CA ALA A 200 8.78 -19.57 -4.84
C ALA A 200 7.56 -18.93 -5.50
N ASN A 201 7.35 -17.62 -5.28
CA ASN A 201 6.23 -16.86 -5.87
C ASN A 201 6.30 -16.81 -7.40
N LEU A 202 7.50 -16.68 -7.99
CA LEU A 202 7.68 -16.76 -9.44
C LEU A 202 7.25 -18.13 -9.99
N ASN A 203 7.62 -19.23 -9.33
CA ASN A 203 7.20 -20.57 -9.72
C ASN A 203 5.67 -20.78 -9.55
N ASP A 204 5.09 -20.30 -8.44
CA ASP A 204 3.65 -20.36 -8.20
C ASP A 204 2.84 -19.65 -9.29
N ALA A 205 3.34 -18.49 -9.73
CA ALA A 205 2.82 -17.68 -10.82
C ALA A 205 3.20 -18.19 -12.23
N ARG A 206 3.78 -19.40 -12.32
CA ARG A 206 4.21 -20.07 -13.56
C ARG A 206 5.30 -19.34 -14.35
N MET A 207 6.01 -18.40 -13.74
CA MET A 207 7.21 -17.74 -14.30
C MET A 207 8.46 -18.62 -14.13
N THR A 208 8.42 -19.84 -14.67
CA THR A 208 9.43 -20.89 -14.44
C THR A 208 10.84 -20.55 -14.95
N THR A 209 10.96 -19.57 -15.86
CA THR A 209 12.24 -19.08 -16.38
C THR A 209 12.53 -17.68 -15.84
N ALA A 210 12.95 -17.61 -14.56
CA ALA A 210 13.21 -16.34 -13.86
C ALA A 210 14.19 -15.40 -14.60
N ALA A 211 15.12 -15.94 -15.41
CA ALA A 211 16.03 -15.15 -16.24
C ALA A 211 15.34 -14.28 -17.30
N LEU A 212 14.14 -14.67 -17.78
CA LEU A 212 13.35 -13.90 -18.74
C LEU A 212 12.46 -12.82 -18.08
N VAL A 213 12.36 -12.84 -16.75
CA VAL A 213 11.58 -11.86 -16.00
C VAL A 213 12.36 -10.55 -15.93
N ASN A 214 11.77 -9.50 -16.51
CA ASN A 214 12.20 -8.12 -16.32
C ASN A 214 11.15 -7.42 -15.45
N PHE A 215 11.57 -6.81 -14.34
CA PHE A 215 10.65 -6.07 -13.46
C PHE A 215 10.34 -4.66 -13.97
N PHE A 216 11.24 -4.08 -14.77
CA PHE A 216 11.25 -2.66 -15.12
C PHE A 216 10.63 -2.33 -16.47
N SER A 217 10.75 -3.21 -17.47
CA SER A 217 10.20 -2.99 -18.81
C SER A 217 9.67 -4.27 -19.42
N ASP A 218 8.77 -4.11 -20.39
CA ASP A 218 8.37 -5.21 -21.27
C ASP A 218 9.57 -5.71 -22.10
N ASN A 219 9.44 -6.93 -22.61
CA ASN A 219 10.35 -7.52 -23.58
C ASN A 219 9.57 -8.43 -24.56
N THR A 220 10.25 -8.99 -25.56
CA THR A 220 9.62 -9.84 -26.61
C THR A 220 8.90 -11.08 -26.09
N SER A 221 9.17 -11.49 -24.85
CA SER A 221 8.65 -12.70 -24.21
C SER A 221 7.71 -12.39 -23.03
N PHE A 222 7.52 -11.12 -22.68
CA PHE A 222 6.78 -10.71 -21.49
C PHE A 222 6.29 -9.26 -21.60
N THR A 223 4.98 -9.08 -21.41
CA THR A 223 4.33 -7.78 -21.19
C THR A 223 3.69 -7.78 -19.81
N PHE A 224 3.94 -6.75 -19.00
CA PHE A 224 3.32 -6.64 -17.69
C PHE A 224 1.89 -6.07 -17.79
N THR A 225 0.95 -6.73 -17.11
CA THR A 225 -0.46 -6.31 -17.04
C THR A 225 -1.00 -6.64 -15.66
N ALA A 226 -1.83 -5.75 -15.10
CA ALA A 226 -2.42 -5.88 -13.77
C ALA A 226 -3.67 -6.78 -13.78
N ASN A 227 -3.49 -8.04 -14.20
CA ASN A 227 -4.56 -9.00 -14.50
C ASN A 227 -4.51 -10.30 -13.66
N LYS A 228 -3.70 -10.31 -12.59
CA LYS A 228 -3.44 -11.47 -11.72
C LYS A 228 -2.93 -12.71 -12.46
N THR A 229 -2.11 -12.52 -13.49
CA THR A 229 -1.35 -13.58 -14.15
C THR A 229 0.14 -13.23 -14.21
N GLY A 230 1.01 -14.22 -14.41
CA GLY A 230 2.46 -14.00 -14.54
C GLY A 230 3.04 -13.17 -13.39
N LEU A 231 3.76 -12.10 -13.69
CA LEU A 231 4.42 -11.29 -12.66
C LEU A 231 3.43 -10.65 -11.68
N ASP A 232 2.22 -10.28 -12.15
CA ASP A 232 1.21 -9.67 -11.29
C ASP A 232 0.65 -10.67 -10.26
N ALA A 233 0.48 -11.94 -10.66
CA ALA A 233 0.17 -13.01 -9.71
C ALA A 233 1.30 -13.23 -8.69
N ALA A 234 2.58 -13.09 -9.09
CA ALA A 234 3.68 -13.17 -8.14
C ALA A 234 3.67 -12.00 -7.15
N ILE A 235 3.40 -10.77 -7.61
CA ILE A 235 3.29 -9.56 -6.78
C ILE A 235 2.10 -9.65 -5.81
N GLU A 236 0.94 -10.13 -6.26
CA GLU A 236 -0.25 -10.32 -5.44
C GLU A 236 -0.01 -11.30 -4.27
N GLY A 237 0.83 -12.32 -4.49
CA GLY A 237 1.25 -13.27 -3.45
C GLY A 237 2.35 -12.74 -2.51
N LEU A 238 2.89 -11.54 -2.76
CA LEU A 238 4.01 -10.96 -2.01
C LEU A 238 3.58 -9.79 -1.14
N ARG A 239 4.23 -9.70 0.02
CA ARG A 239 4.27 -8.54 0.91
C ARG A 239 5.72 -8.06 0.96
N ILE A 240 5.94 -6.86 0.44
CA ILE A 240 7.23 -6.17 0.45
C ILE A 240 7.05 -4.91 1.29
N GLN A 241 7.90 -4.77 2.31
CA GLN A 241 7.81 -3.70 3.30
C GLN A 241 9.21 -3.13 3.60
N PHE A 242 9.22 -1.94 4.18
CA PHE A 242 10.42 -1.31 4.72
C PHE A 242 10.29 -1.17 6.24
N GLY A 243 11.42 -1.29 6.92
CA GLY A 243 11.51 -1.11 8.37
C GLY A 243 12.90 -0.62 8.76
N ARG A 244 13.14 -0.49 10.07
CA ARG A 244 14.47 -0.20 10.62
C ARG A 244 14.80 -1.17 11.73
N ASN A 245 16.08 -1.46 11.91
CA ASN A 245 16.55 -2.19 13.09
C ASN A 245 16.81 -1.24 14.27
N ASN A 246 17.20 -1.80 15.43
CA ASN A 246 17.48 -1.03 16.64
C ASN A 246 18.71 -0.10 16.52
N THR A 247 19.55 -0.26 15.51
CA THR A 247 20.67 0.65 15.18
C THR A 247 20.30 1.74 14.19
N GLY A 248 19.05 1.75 13.69
CA GLY A 248 18.53 2.73 12.74
C GLY A 248 18.80 2.41 11.27
N ASP A 249 19.43 1.28 10.95
CA ASP A 249 19.66 0.85 9.57
C ASP A 249 18.35 0.51 8.88
N GLU A 250 18.24 0.87 7.60
CA GLU A 250 17.04 0.59 6.80
C GLU A 250 17.04 -0.87 6.30
N LEU A 251 15.87 -1.50 6.43
CA LEU A 251 15.64 -2.90 6.13
C LEU A 251 14.61 -3.03 5.02
N LEU A 252 14.91 -3.87 4.03
CA LEU A 252 13.93 -4.42 3.11
C LEU A 252 13.43 -5.76 3.67
N GLN A 253 12.10 -5.89 3.71
CA GLN A 253 11.40 -7.03 4.29
C GLN A 253 10.54 -7.68 3.20
N LEU A 254 10.80 -8.95 2.89
CA LEU A 254 10.03 -9.73 1.93
C LEU A 254 9.39 -10.94 2.60
N SER A 255 8.12 -11.14 2.31
CA SER A 255 7.33 -12.27 2.79
C SER A 255 6.21 -12.61 1.82
N ASN A 256 5.71 -13.83 1.89
CA ASN A 256 4.43 -14.23 1.30
C ASN A 256 3.25 -13.51 2.02
N ARG A 257 2.37 -12.86 1.25
CA ARG A 257 1.25 -12.02 1.76
C ARG A 257 0.20 -12.82 2.55
N LEU A 258 0.14 -14.13 2.33
CA LEU A 258 -0.81 -15.05 2.95
C LEU A 258 -0.32 -15.59 4.30
N LEU A 259 0.83 -15.13 4.79
CA LEU A 259 1.37 -15.50 6.10
C LEU A 259 0.88 -14.51 7.18
N PRO A 260 0.15 -14.98 8.21
CA PRO A 260 -0.27 -14.14 9.32
C PRO A 260 0.94 -13.84 10.21
N PRO A 261 1.06 -12.64 10.79
CA PRO A 261 2.26 -12.27 11.52
C PRO A 261 2.55 -13.18 12.75
N CYS A 262 3.82 -13.43 13.06
CA CYS A 262 4.21 -14.32 14.16
C CYS A 262 3.83 -13.71 15.51
N SER A 263 3.23 -14.49 16.41
CA SER A 263 2.99 -14.01 17.78
C SER A 263 4.32 -13.75 18.50
N PRO A 264 4.58 -12.54 19.04
CA PRO A 264 5.84 -12.17 19.68
C PRO A 264 6.24 -13.07 20.88
N GLY A 265 5.28 -13.77 21.48
CA GLY A 265 5.51 -14.68 22.61
C GLY A 265 5.86 -16.12 22.22
N SER A 266 5.93 -16.46 20.93
CA SER A 266 6.18 -17.82 20.45
C SER A 266 7.12 -17.82 19.24
N ALA A 267 8.09 -18.73 19.23
CA ALA A 267 9.02 -18.86 18.09
C ALA A 267 8.25 -19.14 16.78
N CYS A 268 8.59 -18.40 15.71
CA CYS A 268 8.10 -18.69 14.37
C CYS A 268 8.45 -20.13 13.99
N ASN A 269 7.45 -20.89 13.54
CA ASN A 269 7.62 -22.26 13.06
C ASN A 269 7.21 -22.31 11.59
N ALA A 270 8.11 -22.86 10.76
CA ALA A 270 7.95 -22.99 9.32
C ALA A 270 6.67 -23.75 8.88
N SER A 271 6.02 -24.50 9.78
CA SER A 271 4.77 -25.21 9.49
C SER A 271 3.49 -24.59 10.08
N THR A 272 3.56 -23.63 11.02
CA THR A 272 2.34 -23.18 11.75
C THR A 272 2.28 -21.68 12.10
N ASN A 273 3.40 -20.95 12.14
CA ASN A 273 3.43 -19.50 12.40
C ASN A 273 4.64 -18.91 11.66
N LEU A 274 4.39 -18.32 10.48
CA LEU A 274 5.44 -17.92 9.54
C LEU A 274 5.70 -16.40 9.48
N GLY A 275 4.80 -15.56 9.98
CA GLY A 275 4.81 -14.12 9.65
C GLY A 275 5.69 -13.20 10.49
N SER A 276 6.94 -13.57 10.73
CA SER A 276 7.95 -12.51 10.64
C SER A 276 8.20 -12.26 9.15
N PRO A 277 8.75 -11.11 8.75
CA PRO A 277 9.36 -10.99 7.43
C PRO A 277 10.29 -12.18 7.17
N GLU A 278 9.99 -12.99 6.16
CA GLU A 278 10.71 -14.25 5.90
C GLU A 278 12.15 -13.95 5.52
N VAL A 279 12.34 -12.95 4.67
CA VAL A 279 13.65 -12.47 4.24
C VAL A 279 13.82 -11.01 4.63
N ILE A 280 14.86 -10.74 5.43
CA ILE A 280 15.22 -9.40 5.90
C ILE A 280 16.60 -9.05 5.35
N VAL A 281 16.68 -7.93 4.66
CA VAL A 281 17.90 -7.45 4.00
C VAL A 281 18.25 -6.07 4.53
N ASN A 282 19.43 -5.93 5.14
CA ASN A 282 20.00 -4.64 5.52
C ASN A 282 20.43 -3.89 4.25
N LEU A 283 19.73 -2.80 3.93
CA LEU A 283 19.88 -2.08 2.67
C LEU A 283 21.23 -1.38 2.56
N THR A 284 21.73 -0.78 3.65
CA THR A 284 23.06 -0.16 3.72
C THR A 284 24.17 -1.15 3.35
N THR A 285 24.11 -2.36 3.90
CA THR A 285 25.10 -3.42 3.65
C THR A 285 24.99 -3.96 2.23
N ALA A 286 23.76 -4.14 1.71
CA ALA A 286 23.54 -4.53 0.31
C ALA A 286 24.11 -3.48 -0.67
N ARG A 287 23.84 -2.19 -0.43
CA ARG A 287 24.37 -1.07 -1.26
C ARG A 287 25.88 -1.06 -1.29
N SER A 288 26.54 -1.28 -0.16
CA SER A 288 28.01 -1.32 -0.07
C SER A 288 28.61 -2.38 -1.02
N GLY A 289 28.03 -3.57 -1.06
CA GLY A 289 28.44 -4.63 -2.00
C GLY A 289 28.06 -4.35 -3.47
N LEU A 290 26.92 -3.70 -3.72
CA LEU A 290 26.50 -3.27 -5.06
C LEU A 290 27.36 -2.14 -5.63
N ASN A 291 28.10 -1.41 -4.78
CA ASN A 291 29.06 -0.36 -5.13
C ASN A 291 30.51 -0.86 -5.28
N ALA A 292 30.76 -2.16 -5.10
CA ALA A 292 32.08 -2.74 -5.32
C ALA A 292 32.42 -2.81 -6.83
N ALA A 293 33.72 -2.89 -7.16
CA ALA A 293 34.20 -3.02 -8.53
C ALA A 293 33.62 -4.23 -9.29
N THR A 294 33.30 -5.30 -8.55
CA THR A 294 32.45 -6.41 -9.00
C THR A 294 31.19 -6.40 -8.13
N PRO A 295 30.05 -5.85 -8.59
CA PRO A 295 28.84 -5.73 -7.78
C PRO A 295 28.35 -7.09 -7.28
N ALA A 296 28.08 -7.20 -5.98
CA ALA A 296 27.53 -8.39 -5.35
C ALA A 296 26.74 -8.02 -4.08
N ILE A 297 25.63 -8.70 -3.80
CA ILE A 297 24.97 -8.59 -2.50
C ILE A 297 25.59 -9.64 -1.57
N ALA A 298 26.32 -9.17 -0.55
CA ALA A 298 26.97 -10.04 0.42
C ALA A 298 25.94 -10.85 1.22
N SER A 299 26.26 -12.10 1.57
CA SER A 299 25.38 -12.97 2.37
C SER A 299 25.04 -12.37 3.73
N THR A 300 25.94 -11.57 4.31
CA THR A 300 25.77 -10.81 5.55
C THR A 300 24.72 -9.70 5.46
N ALA A 301 24.39 -9.21 4.26
CA ALA A 301 23.30 -8.25 4.09
C ALA A 301 21.93 -8.90 4.37
N THR A 302 21.78 -10.22 4.13
CA THR A 302 20.54 -10.95 4.46
C THR A 302 20.61 -11.48 5.89
N ILE A 303 20.01 -10.76 6.83
CA ILE A 303 20.11 -11.01 8.27
C ILE A 303 19.08 -12.02 8.82
N SER A 304 18.05 -12.34 8.03
CA SER A 304 17.10 -13.43 8.33
C SER A 304 17.74 -14.81 8.16
N THR A 305 17.18 -15.84 8.83
CA THR A 305 17.59 -17.24 8.66
C THR A 305 17.13 -17.78 7.30
N ALA A 306 15.85 -17.58 6.95
CA ALA A 306 15.35 -17.88 5.60
C ALA A 306 15.93 -16.89 4.58
N LYS A 307 16.23 -17.41 3.38
CA LYS A 307 16.83 -16.67 2.25
C LYS A 307 15.89 -16.59 1.03
N THR A 308 14.73 -17.23 1.11
CA THR A 308 13.67 -17.21 0.10
C THR A 308 12.31 -17.16 0.77
N THR A 309 11.32 -16.57 0.12
CA THR A 309 9.91 -16.61 0.54
C THR A 309 9.30 -18.02 0.37
N THR A 310 8.20 -18.29 1.08
CA THR A 310 7.45 -19.56 0.95
C THR A 310 6.47 -19.58 -0.23
N SER A 311 6.15 -20.79 -0.70
CA SER A 311 5.18 -21.02 -1.78
C SER A 311 3.73 -20.85 -1.32
N THR A 312 2.93 -20.32 -2.25
CA THR A 312 1.51 -20.01 -2.21
C THR A 312 0.69 -20.77 -3.26
N SER A 313 1.35 -21.65 -4.04
CA SER A 313 0.85 -22.37 -5.24
C SER A 313 -0.63 -22.76 -5.26
N ALA A 314 -1.18 -23.28 -4.15
CA ALA A 314 -2.59 -23.70 -4.08
C ALA A 314 -3.60 -22.56 -4.29
N LEU A 315 -3.26 -21.34 -3.86
CA LEU A 315 -4.10 -20.14 -3.98
C LEU A 315 -3.73 -19.26 -5.18
N MET A 316 -2.43 -19.20 -5.53
CA MET A 316 -1.95 -18.27 -6.56
C MET A 316 -2.01 -18.82 -7.99
N SER A 317 -2.06 -20.14 -8.18
CA SER A 317 -2.32 -20.72 -9.51
C SER A 317 -3.73 -20.41 -10.07
N PRO A 318 -4.81 -20.38 -9.25
CA PRO A 318 -6.17 -19.99 -9.67
C PRO A 318 -6.55 -18.53 -9.32
N VAL A 319 -5.61 -17.64 -8.99
CA VAL A 319 -5.97 -16.30 -8.43
C VAL A 319 -6.73 -15.41 -9.41
N SER A 320 -6.53 -15.57 -10.73
CA SER A 320 -7.25 -14.82 -11.76
C SER A 320 -8.76 -15.10 -11.79
N ASP A 321 -9.23 -16.21 -11.23
CA ASP A 321 -10.67 -16.51 -11.14
C ASP A 321 -11.42 -15.57 -10.17
N LEU A 322 -10.72 -14.85 -9.28
CA LEU A 322 -11.31 -13.75 -8.50
C LEU A 322 -11.81 -12.62 -9.42
N GLU A 323 -11.10 -12.32 -10.51
CA GLU A 323 -11.56 -11.34 -11.51
C GLU A 323 -12.80 -11.83 -12.26
N GLY A 324 -13.01 -13.14 -12.36
CA GLY A 324 -14.25 -13.75 -12.88
C GLY A 324 -15.46 -13.44 -11.98
N ILE A 325 -15.30 -13.51 -10.65
CA ILE A 325 -16.33 -13.10 -9.69
C ILE A 325 -16.66 -11.62 -9.87
N ARG A 326 -15.65 -10.74 -9.92
CA ARG A 326 -15.84 -9.30 -10.10
C ARG A 326 -16.55 -9.00 -11.43
N ALA A 327 -16.12 -9.62 -12.52
CA ALA A 327 -16.71 -9.41 -13.84
C ALA A 327 -18.19 -9.83 -13.86
N ALA A 328 -18.55 -10.95 -13.23
CA ALA A 328 -19.94 -11.37 -13.10
C ALA A 328 -20.77 -10.33 -12.32
N ILE A 329 -20.27 -9.83 -11.19
CA ILE A 329 -20.94 -8.76 -10.42
C ILE A 329 -21.13 -7.52 -11.29
N ASN A 330 -20.06 -6.98 -11.89
CA ASN A 330 -20.12 -5.77 -12.71
C ASN A 330 -21.07 -5.88 -13.91
N ASN A 331 -21.20 -7.05 -14.53
CA ASN A 331 -22.14 -7.26 -15.64
C ASN A 331 -23.61 -7.05 -15.25
N VAL A 332 -23.95 -7.30 -13.98
CA VAL A 332 -25.29 -7.11 -13.40
C VAL A 332 -25.42 -5.81 -12.57
N LEU A 333 -24.37 -5.02 -12.32
CA LEU A 333 -24.51 -3.73 -11.64
C LEU A 333 -25.23 -2.71 -12.53
N ARG A 334 -26.55 -2.62 -12.38
CA ARG A 334 -27.46 -1.76 -13.16
C ARG A 334 -28.61 -1.27 -12.27
N PRO A 335 -29.31 -0.17 -12.62
CA PRO A 335 -30.34 0.40 -11.74
C PRO A 335 -31.58 -0.46 -11.47
N THR A 336 -31.81 -1.50 -12.26
CA THR A 336 -32.96 -2.42 -12.13
C THR A 336 -32.64 -3.69 -11.35
N THR A 337 -31.40 -3.86 -10.88
CA THR A 337 -30.91 -5.15 -10.35
C THR A 337 -31.29 -5.34 -8.89
N LEU A 338 -31.90 -6.47 -8.56
CA LEU A 338 -32.33 -6.76 -7.20
C LEU A 338 -31.24 -7.51 -6.42
N ALA A 339 -31.24 -7.34 -5.10
CA ALA A 339 -30.34 -8.06 -4.20
C ALA A 339 -30.48 -9.59 -4.32
N THR A 340 -31.68 -10.08 -4.63
CA THR A 340 -31.97 -11.51 -4.86
C THR A 340 -31.27 -12.06 -6.10
N ASP A 341 -31.15 -11.25 -7.15
CA ASP A 341 -30.51 -11.65 -8.42
C ASP A 341 -28.99 -11.75 -8.22
N ILE A 342 -28.42 -10.77 -7.51
CA ILE A 342 -26.99 -10.75 -7.15
C ILE A 342 -26.64 -11.87 -6.17
N ALA A 343 -27.49 -12.15 -5.17
CA ALA A 343 -27.27 -13.21 -4.18
C ALA A 343 -27.27 -14.64 -4.80
N THR A 344 -27.91 -14.83 -5.95
CA THR A 344 -27.98 -16.12 -6.68
C THR A 344 -27.06 -16.18 -7.91
N LEU A 345 -26.24 -15.15 -8.10
CA LEU A 345 -25.37 -14.98 -9.26
C LEU A 345 -24.30 -16.09 -9.38
N ASN A 346 -24.09 -16.56 -10.60
CA ASN A 346 -23.00 -17.45 -10.95
C ASN A 346 -21.99 -16.76 -11.89
N PHE A 347 -20.75 -17.24 -11.89
CA PHE A 347 -19.69 -16.88 -12.83
C PHE A 347 -19.10 -18.13 -13.47
N THR A 348 -18.47 -17.96 -14.63
CA THR A 348 -17.69 -19.03 -15.29
C THR A 348 -16.23 -18.89 -14.89
N ASN A 349 -15.64 -19.92 -14.29
CA ASN A 349 -14.22 -19.93 -13.91
C ASN A 349 -13.31 -20.32 -15.09
N SER A 350 -11.99 -20.25 -14.87
CA SER A 350 -10.94 -20.65 -15.83
C SER A 350 -11.05 -22.08 -16.38
N SER A 351 -11.77 -22.98 -15.69
CA SER A 351 -12.07 -24.34 -16.17
C SER A 351 -13.42 -24.46 -16.89
N ASN A 352 -14.01 -23.34 -17.33
CA ASN A 352 -15.32 -23.25 -17.98
C ASN A 352 -16.51 -23.84 -17.17
N ALA A 353 -16.38 -23.91 -15.85
CA ALA A 353 -17.44 -24.40 -14.97
C ALA A 353 -18.22 -23.22 -14.37
N SER A 354 -19.55 -23.35 -14.31
CA SER A 354 -20.42 -22.42 -13.58
C SER A 354 -20.21 -22.60 -12.07
N LYS A 355 -19.96 -21.50 -11.36
CA LYS A 355 -19.69 -21.45 -9.91
C LYS A 355 -20.46 -20.28 -9.28
N PRO A 356 -20.97 -20.43 -8.06
CA PRO A 356 -21.71 -19.36 -7.41
C PRO A 356 -20.76 -18.27 -6.90
N VAL A 357 -21.18 -17.01 -7.06
CA VAL A 357 -20.48 -15.83 -6.53
C VAL A 357 -20.52 -15.85 -5.00
N PHE A 358 -21.70 -16.09 -4.41
CA PHE A 358 -21.87 -16.30 -2.98
C PHE A 358 -21.95 -17.80 -2.69
N ALA A 359 -21.12 -18.32 -1.80
CA ALA A 359 -21.22 -19.72 -1.40
C ALA A 359 -22.58 -19.99 -0.72
N SER A 360 -23.14 -21.20 -0.89
CA SER A 360 -24.33 -21.63 -0.14
C SER A 360 -24.09 -21.69 1.38
N THR A 361 -22.82 -21.74 1.81
CA THR A 361 -22.37 -21.64 3.20
C THR A 361 -21.90 -20.21 3.56
N TYR A 362 -22.39 -19.17 2.87
CA TYR A 362 -22.07 -17.80 3.25
C TYR A 362 -22.52 -17.56 4.69
N SER A 363 -21.59 -17.09 5.52
CA SER A 363 -21.81 -16.83 6.93
C SER A 363 -22.29 -15.38 7.12
N GLN A 364 -21.42 -14.52 7.62
CA GLN A 364 -21.63 -13.09 7.71
C GLN A 364 -20.33 -12.38 7.33
N GLN A 365 -20.42 -11.18 6.77
CA GLN A 365 -19.33 -10.22 6.68
C GLN A 365 -19.69 -9.06 7.60
N ASP A 366 -19.08 -9.02 8.79
CA ASP A 366 -19.27 -7.94 9.76
C ASP A 366 -20.76 -7.61 10.03
N GLY A 367 -21.56 -8.64 10.31
CA GLY A 367 -23.01 -8.58 10.53
C GLY A 367 -23.86 -8.73 9.26
N SER A 368 -23.27 -8.54 8.07
CA SER A 368 -23.99 -8.62 6.79
C SER A 368 -24.03 -10.05 6.25
N ASN A 369 -25.23 -10.64 6.14
CA ASN A 369 -25.42 -11.90 5.40
C ASN A 369 -25.30 -11.69 3.87
N ALA A 370 -25.33 -12.78 3.08
CA ALA A 370 -25.18 -12.72 1.62
C ALA A 370 -26.19 -11.78 0.93
N LEU A 371 -27.45 -11.76 1.39
CA LEU A 371 -28.48 -10.90 0.82
C LEU A 371 -28.26 -9.42 1.17
N ALA A 372 -27.76 -9.13 2.36
CA ALA A 372 -27.38 -7.77 2.76
C ALA A 372 -26.19 -7.25 1.93
N VAL A 373 -25.14 -8.07 1.73
CA VAL A 373 -24.00 -7.73 0.86
C VAL A 373 -24.45 -7.57 -0.60
N ALA A 374 -25.35 -8.43 -1.08
CA ALA A 374 -25.97 -8.30 -2.40
C ALA A 374 -26.85 -7.03 -2.51
N GLY A 375 -27.46 -6.57 -1.41
CA GLY A 375 -28.17 -5.28 -1.32
C GLY A 375 -27.25 -4.07 -1.44
N ILE A 376 -26.06 -4.12 -0.82
CA ILE A 376 -25.01 -3.09 -0.99
C ILE A 376 -24.58 -3.03 -2.46
N LEU A 377 -24.35 -4.19 -3.10
CA LEU A 377 -24.02 -4.27 -4.52
C LEU A 377 -25.17 -3.76 -5.41
N ALA A 378 -26.43 -4.08 -5.10
CA ALA A 378 -27.59 -3.53 -5.81
C ALA A 378 -27.64 -1.99 -5.69
N GLY A 379 -27.31 -1.43 -4.52
CA GLY A 379 -27.15 0.00 -4.32
C GLY A 379 -26.05 0.63 -5.18
N TYR A 380 -24.93 -0.06 -5.39
CA TYR A 380 -23.92 0.36 -6.37
C TYR A 380 -24.47 0.35 -7.80
N GLY A 381 -25.26 -0.67 -8.17
CA GLY A 381 -25.96 -0.73 -9.45
C GLY A 381 -26.96 0.41 -9.66
N ALA A 382 -27.71 0.79 -8.62
CA ALA A 382 -28.64 1.94 -8.62
C ALA A 382 -27.92 3.26 -8.92
N SER A 383 -26.73 3.46 -8.36
CA SER A 383 -25.90 4.65 -8.58
C SER A 383 -25.01 4.58 -9.83
N ASN A 384 -25.11 3.52 -10.64
CA ASN A 384 -24.24 3.25 -11.80
C ASN A 384 -22.73 3.20 -11.43
N TYR A 385 -22.43 2.60 -10.28
CA TYR A 385 -21.07 2.36 -9.80
C TYR A 385 -20.58 0.96 -10.19
N GLN A 386 -19.26 0.80 -10.29
CA GLN A 386 -18.58 -0.44 -10.69
C GLN A 386 -17.45 -0.80 -9.73
N LEU A 387 -17.15 -2.10 -9.61
CA LEU A 387 -15.98 -2.61 -8.91
C LEU A 387 -14.74 -2.54 -9.80
N SER A 388 -13.68 -1.91 -9.30
CA SER A 388 -12.30 -2.04 -9.79
C SER A 388 -11.75 -3.45 -9.50
N SER A 389 -10.61 -3.85 -10.08
CA SER A 389 -10.01 -5.18 -9.85
C SER A 389 -9.92 -5.53 -8.36
N PHE A 390 -10.14 -6.79 -8.00
CA PHE A 390 -9.96 -7.20 -6.60
C PHE A 390 -8.48 -7.13 -6.21
N MET A 391 -8.20 -7.08 -4.91
CA MET A 391 -6.87 -7.27 -4.34
C MET A 391 -6.97 -8.12 -3.07
N ILE A 392 -6.10 -9.11 -2.96
CA ILE A 392 -5.92 -9.88 -1.72
C ILE A 392 -5.17 -9.00 -0.71
N ALA A 393 -5.86 -8.63 0.37
CA ALA A 393 -5.29 -7.85 1.47
C ALA A 393 -4.55 -8.74 2.51
N GLY A 394 -4.89 -10.03 2.60
CA GLY A 394 -4.23 -11.00 3.48
C GLY A 394 -5.05 -12.26 3.75
N CYS A 395 -4.46 -13.19 4.51
CA CYS A 395 -5.16 -14.41 4.94
C CYS A 395 -6.11 -14.14 6.12
N LEU A 396 -7.24 -14.86 6.16
CA LEU A 396 -8.23 -14.83 7.23
C LEU A 396 -8.42 -16.18 7.96
N ASP A 397 -7.74 -17.25 7.51
CA ASP A 397 -7.77 -18.52 8.25
C ASP A 397 -7.00 -18.43 9.57
N TYR A 398 -7.61 -18.89 10.66
CA TYR A 398 -6.99 -18.97 11.97
C TYR A 398 -7.53 -20.16 12.79
N PRO A 399 -6.65 -21.00 13.38
CA PRO A 399 -5.22 -21.08 13.11
C PRO A 399 -4.94 -21.60 11.70
N ILE A 400 -3.85 -21.17 11.06
CA ILE A 400 -3.42 -21.78 9.79
C ILE A 400 -2.76 -23.12 10.10
N THR A 401 -3.44 -24.21 9.75
CA THR A 401 -3.00 -25.58 10.02
C THR A 401 -2.18 -26.20 8.90
N ASN A 402 -2.36 -25.73 7.65
CA ASN A 402 -1.66 -26.26 6.46
C ASN A 402 -1.34 -25.15 5.45
N ARG A 403 -2.36 -24.45 4.95
CA ARG A 403 -2.28 -23.36 3.96
C ARG A 403 -3.45 -22.41 4.18
N CYS A 404 -3.30 -21.17 3.74
CA CYS A 404 -4.43 -20.27 3.61
C CYS A 404 -5.41 -20.79 2.54
N THR A 405 -6.71 -20.55 2.75
CA THR A 405 -7.83 -20.85 1.85
C THR A 405 -8.84 -19.71 1.83
N LYS A 406 -9.09 -19.06 2.98
CA LYS A 406 -9.88 -17.83 3.11
C LYS A 406 -8.98 -16.60 3.09
N VAL A 407 -9.28 -15.66 2.21
CA VAL A 407 -8.55 -14.38 2.08
C VAL A 407 -9.51 -13.20 2.16
N ARG A 408 -9.02 -12.09 2.72
CA ARG A 408 -9.68 -10.80 2.63
C ARG A 408 -9.45 -10.24 1.23
N ILE A 409 -10.52 -9.91 0.52
CA ILE A 409 -10.48 -9.22 -0.77
C ILE A 409 -11.00 -7.79 -0.62
N THR A 410 -10.42 -6.88 -1.39
CA THR A 410 -10.82 -5.47 -1.44
C THR A 410 -10.92 -4.98 -2.89
N SER A 411 -11.77 -3.99 -3.15
CA SER A 411 -11.91 -3.32 -4.45
C SER A 411 -12.37 -1.89 -4.22
N MET A 412 -11.82 -0.93 -4.96
CA MET A 412 -12.44 0.40 -5.04
C MET A 412 -13.75 0.35 -5.83
N VAL A 413 -14.75 1.10 -5.36
CA VAL A 413 -16.04 1.30 -6.03
C VAL A 413 -15.99 2.65 -6.71
N ARG A 414 -16.16 2.69 -8.04
CA ARG A 414 -16.00 3.88 -8.89
C ARG A 414 -17.26 4.17 -9.68
N ASP A 415 -17.58 5.44 -9.89
CA ASP A 415 -18.67 5.84 -10.78
C ASP A 415 -18.28 5.80 -12.27
N GLY A 416 -19.20 6.22 -13.14
CA GLY A 416 -19.00 6.27 -14.60
C GLY A 416 -17.94 7.29 -15.07
N SER A 417 -17.63 8.32 -14.28
CA SER A 417 -16.49 9.22 -14.51
C SER A 417 -15.18 8.65 -13.95
N GLY A 418 -15.30 7.70 -13.02
CA GLY A 418 -14.19 6.98 -12.39
C GLY A 418 -13.77 7.53 -11.02
N THR A 419 -14.47 8.53 -10.48
CA THR A 419 -14.26 8.98 -9.10
C THR A 419 -14.61 7.86 -8.12
N ILE A 420 -13.83 7.75 -7.03
CA ILE A 420 -13.99 6.69 -6.03
C ILE A 420 -15.07 7.08 -5.02
N GLN A 421 -16.07 6.22 -4.89
CA GLN A 421 -17.28 6.44 -4.10
C GLN A 421 -17.29 5.60 -2.82
N ALA A 422 -16.68 4.41 -2.84
CA ALA A 422 -16.55 3.54 -1.68
C ALA A 422 -15.38 2.54 -1.84
N VAL A 423 -15.14 1.73 -0.80
CA VAL A 423 -14.31 0.51 -0.86
C VAL A 423 -15.21 -0.68 -0.54
N PHE A 424 -15.22 -1.67 -1.43
CA PHE A 424 -15.85 -2.97 -1.20
C PHE A 424 -14.86 -3.88 -0.48
N ASP A 425 -15.30 -4.48 0.63
CA ASP A 425 -14.54 -5.46 1.42
C ASP A 425 -15.34 -6.75 1.53
N ASN A 426 -14.70 -7.90 1.32
CA ASN A 426 -15.31 -9.18 1.60
C ASN A 426 -14.28 -10.28 1.84
N THR A 427 -14.78 -11.48 2.16
CA THR A 427 -13.96 -12.68 2.31
C THR A 427 -14.25 -13.65 1.19
N ALA A 428 -13.22 -14.00 0.42
CA ALA A 428 -13.27 -15.05 -0.59
C ALA A 428 -12.61 -16.33 -0.05
N ASN A 429 -13.16 -17.49 -0.40
CA ASN A 429 -12.59 -18.80 -0.07
C ASN A 429 -12.30 -19.61 -1.34
N TYR A 430 -11.12 -20.20 -1.42
CA TYR A 430 -10.79 -21.15 -2.48
C TYR A 430 -11.01 -22.60 -2.01
N VAL A 431 -11.93 -23.30 -2.67
CA VAL A 431 -12.21 -24.71 -2.40
C VAL A 431 -11.49 -25.57 -3.42
N ALA A 432 -10.37 -26.19 -3.01
CA ALA A 432 -9.54 -27.00 -3.90
C ALA A 432 -10.28 -28.20 -4.53
N ALA A 433 -11.20 -28.83 -3.80
CA ALA A 433 -11.98 -29.97 -4.29
C ALA A 433 -12.91 -29.63 -5.46
N SER A 434 -13.37 -28.38 -5.54
CA SER A 434 -14.22 -27.87 -6.63
C SER A 434 -13.50 -26.90 -7.56
N SER A 435 -12.19 -26.68 -7.35
CA SER A 435 -11.32 -25.71 -8.04
C SER A 435 -12.00 -24.37 -8.28
N SER A 436 -12.54 -23.77 -7.21
CA SER A 436 -13.37 -22.57 -7.33
C SER A 436 -13.24 -21.61 -6.16
N TRP A 437 -13.31 -20.33 -6.49
CA TRP A 437 -13.52 -19.24 -5.56
C TRP A 437 -15.02 -18.96 -5.38
N SER A 438 -15.41 -18.56 -4.16
CA SER A 438 -16.69 -17.91 -3.85
C SER A 438 -16.51 -16.95 -2.68
N LEU A 439 -17.36 -15.94 -2.57
CA LEU A 439 -17.51 -15.13 -1.37
C LEU A 439 -18.15 -15.97 -0.25
N VAL A 440 -17.66 -15.84 0.99
CA VAL A 440 -18.13 -16.64 2.15
C VAL A 440 -18.41 -15.83 3.42
N GLY A 441 -18.02 -14.55 3.45
CA GLY A 441 -18.03 -13.72 4.65
C GLY A 441 -16.90 -14.06 5.63
N ASN A 442 -16.51 -13.10 6.46
CA ASN A 442 -15.45 -13.26 7.46
C ASN A 442 -15.90 -14.03 8.72
N GLY A 443 -17.18 -14.41 8.79
CA GLY A 443 -17.81 -15.09 9.93
C GLY A 443 -18.29 -14.14 11.04
N ARG A 444 -18.01 -12.83 10.93
CA ARG A 444 -18.21 -11.87 12.02
C ARG A 444 -19.62 -11.34 12.09
N GLN A 445 -20.16 -11.22 13.30
CA GLN A 445 -21.45 -10.57 13.59
C GLN A 445 -21.31 -9.06 13.80
N VAL A 446 -20.14 -8.60 14.24
CA VAL A 446 -19.82 -7.17 14.39
C VAL A 446 -18.55 -6.81 13.65
N TYR A 447 -18.55 -5.65 12.99
CA TYR A 447 -17.31 -5.06 12.50
C TYR A 447 -16.41 -4.72 13.68
N TRP A 448 -15.15 -5.16 13.62
CA TRP A 448 -14.10 -4.56 14.43
C TRP A 448 -12.73 -4.57 13.75
N ALA A 449 -11.90 -3.62 14.16
CA ALA A 449 -10.54 -3.41 13.68
C ALA A 449 -9.63 -2.88 14.80
N ILE A 450 -8.32 -3.10 14.64
CA ILE A 450 -7.27 -2.57 15.51
C ILE A 450 -6.22 -1.85 14.66
N TYR A 451 -5.74 -0.70 15.13
CA TYR A 451 -4.78 0.15 14.41
C TYR A 451 -3.64 0.58 15.36
N PRO A 452 -2.36 0.30 15.02
CA PRO A 452 -1.23 0.90 15.73
C PRO A 452 -1.32 2.42 15.55
N SER A 453 -1.40 3.19 16.63
CA SER A 453 -1.82 4.58 16.61
C SER A 453 -0.93 5.50 17.42
N THR A 454 -0.83 6.76 17.00
CA THR A 454 -0.16 7.84 17.72
C THR A 454 -0.99 9.11 17.61
N TRP A 455 -0.93 9.99 18.62
CA TRP A 455 -1.72 11.22 18.67
C TRP A 455 -0.91 12.45 19.09
N LEU A 456 -1.25 13.60 18.51
CA LEU A 456 -0.71 14.92 18.82
C LEU A 456 -1.88 15.88 19.10
N TYR A 457 -1.78 16.65 20.18
CA TYR A 457 -2.77 17.64 20.60
C TYR A 457 -2.20 19.04 20.33
N LEU A 458 -2.97 19.87 19.62
CA LEU A 458 -2.63 21.23 19.23
C LEU A 458 -3.71 22.22 19.70
N ASN A 459 -3.30 23.45 19.97
CA ASN A 459 -4.18 24.60 20.07
C ASN A 459 -4.68 25.02 18.67
N GLY A 460 -5.71 25.88 18.62
CA GLY A 460 -6.29 26.37 17.38
C GLY A 460 -5.34 27.23 16.53
N ASP A 461 -4.24 27.72 17.11
CA ASP A 461 -3.16 28.41 16.41
C ASP A 461 -2.10 27.46 15.80
N GLY A 462 -2.26 26.14 15.97
CA GLY A 462 -1.32 25.11 15.53
C GLY A 462 -0.17 24.82 16.49
N SER A 463 -0.05 25.53 17.62
CA SER A 463 0.97 25.25 18.64
C SER A 463 0.66 23.99 19.46
N THR A 464 1.69 23.29 19.95
CA THR A 464 1.50 22.06 20.72
C THR A 464 0.90 22.32 22.10
N LEU A 465 -0.19 21.63 22.43
CA LEU A 465 -0.75 21.63 23.79
C LEU A 465 0.24 21.03 24.80
N SER A 466 0.34 21.62 25.98
CA SER A 466 1.33 21.24 27.01
C SER A 466 1.10 19.84 27.60
N ARG A 467 -0.11 19.28 27.44
CA ARG A 467 -0.47 17.92 27.87
C ARG A 467 -1.65 17.39 27.04
N SER A 468 -1.74 16.06 26.88
CA SER A 468 -2.93 15.38 26.35
C SER A 468 -3.78 14.80 27.50
N ALA A 469 -5.04 14.46 27.24
CA ALA A 469 -5.93 13.89 28.26
C ALA A 469 -5.42 12.55 28.83
N SER A 470 -4.68 11.77 28.04
CA SER A 470 -4.21 10.41 28.36
C SER A 470 -2.70 10.32 28.73
N GLY A 471 -1.97 11.44 28.73
CA GLY A 471 -0.59 11.49 29.23
C GLY A 471 0.34 12.38 28.40
N PRO A 472 1.40 11.82 27.77
CA PRO A 472 2.35 12.58 26.97
C PRO A 472 1.71 13.13 25.69
N ASN A 473 2.33 14.16 25.12
CA ASN A 473 1.95 14.74 23.85
C ASN A 473 3.22 14.97 23.00
N PRO A 474 3.46 14.22 21.90
CA PRO A 474 2.62 13.14 21.38
C PRO A 474 2.54 11.89 22.28
N GLY A 475 1.48 11.09 22.10
CA GLY A 475 1.30 9.79 22.75
C GLY A 475 1.12 8.65 21.74
N GLN A 476 1.17 7.40 22.20
CA GLN A 476 1.07 6.20 21.35
C GLN A 476 0.27 5.07 22.02
N GLY A 477 -0.35 4.21 21.22
CA GLY A 477 -1.26 3.17 21.68
C GLY A 477 -1.90 2.40 20.53
N ILE A 478 -2.94 1.62 20.83
CA ILE A 478 -3.71 0.87 19.83
C ILE A 478 -5.13 1.41 19.81
N GLN A 479 -5.55 1.99 18.68
CA GLN A 479 -6.95 2.33 18.47
C GLN A 479 -7.71 1.05 18.16
N THR A 480 -8.77 0.81 18.91
CA THR A 480 -9.70 -0.30 18.71
C THR A 480 -11.04 0.28 18.31
N THR A 481 -11.53 -0.12 17.15
CA THR A 481 -12.84 0.30 16.63
C THR A 481 -13.73 -0.93 16.56
N ILE A 482 -14.85 -0.92 17.29
CA ILE A 482 -15.91 -1.92 17.24
C ILE A 482 -17.19 -1.17 16.91
N ARG A 483 -17.97 -1.59 15.92
CA ARG A 483 -19.21 -0.88 15.57
C ARG A 483 -20.39 -1.39 16.39
N SER A 484 -21.22 -0.47 16.85
CA SER A 484 -22.56 -0.75 17.34
C SER A 484 -23.46 -1.29 16.21
N ILE A 485 -24.46 -2.09 16.58
CA ILE A 485 -25.49 -2.59 15.64
C ILE A 485 -26.69 -1.66 15.60
N ASP A 486 -27.06 -1.09 16.74
CA ASP A 486 -28.13 -0.11 16.96
C ASP A 486 -27.88 0.62 18.29
N SER A 487 -28.73 1.58 18.68
CA SER A 487 -28.57 2.39 19.91
C SER A 487 -29.25 1.85 21.17
N VAL A 488 -29.85 0.67 21.11
CA VAL A 488 -30.77 0.11 22.13
C VAL A 488 -30.28 -1.23 22.67
N THR A 489 -29.68 -2.05 21.82
CA THR A 489 -29.10 -3.34 22.15
C THR A 489 -27.88 -3.13 23.07
N PRO A 490 -27.86 -3.74 24.27
CA PRO A 490 -26.72 -3.67 25.18
C PRO A 490 -25.59 -4.59 24.71
N LEU A 491 -24.96 -4.20 23.59
CA LEU A 491 -23.74 -4.83 23.09
C LEU A 491 -22.58 -4.48 24.02
N ILE A 492 -21.92 -5.52 24.54
CA ILE A 492 -20.67 -5.44 25.31
C ILE A 492 -19.64 -6.26 24.55
N SER A 493 -18.47 -5.66 24.30
CA SER A 493 -17.36 -6.30 23.60
C SER A 493 -16.10 -6.28 24.47
N ASP A 494 -15.65 -7.46 24.85
CA ASP A 494 -14.48 -7.67 25.69
C ASP A 494 -13.25 -7.94 24.81
N VAL A 495 -12.29 -7.01 24.82
CA VAL A 495 -11.05 -7.11 24.05
C VAL A 495 -9.92 -7.58 24.95
N THR A 496 -9.49 -8.83 24.77
CA THR A 496 -8.39 -9.44 25.51
C THR A 496 -7.09 -9.37 24.70
N THR A 497 -6.02 -8.88 25.33
CA THR A 497 -4.66 -8.78 24.79
C THR A 497 -3.91 -10.11 24.88
N SER A 498 -2.76 -10.23 24.21
CA SER A 498 -1.92 -11.44 24.32
C SER A 498 -1.25 -11.60 25.69
N SER A 499 -1.10 -10.52 26.46
CA SER A 499 -0.70 -10.58 27.88
C SER A 499 -1.83 -11.02 28.83
N GLY A 500 -3.06 -11.19 28.34
CA GLY A 500 -4.21 -11.64 29.12
C GLY A 500 -5.02 -10.53 29.80
N THR A 501 -4.71 -9.26 29.52
CA THR A 501 -5.51 -8.13 30.01
C THR A 501 -6.77 -7.99 29.15
N THR A 502 -7.95 -7.92 29.79
CA THR A 502 -9.23 -7.65 29.12
C THR A 502 -9.65 -6.21 29.33
N VAL A 503 -10.21 -5.60 28.29
CA VAL A 503 -10.72 -4.23 28.29
C VAL A 503 -12.13 -4.20 27.70
N HIS A 504 -13.04 -3.43 28.30
CA HIS A 504 -14.46 -3.45 27.98
C HIS A 504 -14.88 -2.27 27.09
N PHE A 505 -15.59 -2.59 26.00
CA PHE A 505 -16.23 -1.62 25.12
C PHE A 505 -17.76 -1.70 25.27
N TYR A 506 -18.41 -0.54 25.25
CA TYR A 506 -19.86 -0.38 25.40
C TYR A 506 -20.44 0.44 24.25
N ASN A 507 -21.73 0.21 23.97
CA ASN A 507 -22.47 0.86 22.89
C ASN A 507 -22.61 2.40 23.05
N CYS A 508 -22.48 2.95 24.27
CA CYS A 508 -22.54 4.39 24.55
C CYS A 508 -23.80 5.14 24.07
N ASN A 509 -24.92 4.44 23.85
CA ASN A 509 -26.12 4.96 23.19
C ASN A 509 -25.85 5.51 21.77
N SER A 510 -24.78 5.04 21.12
CA SER A 510 -24.40 5.42 19.76
C SER A 510 -25.37 4.86 18.72
N VAL A 511 -25.53 5.53 17.57
CA VAL A 511 -26.41 5.03 16.49
C VAL A 511 -25.78 3.85 15.76
N ALA A 512 -26.60 3.03 15.08
CA ALA A 512 -26.14 1.89 14.29
C ALA A 512 -24.93 2.22 13.39
N GLY A 513 -23.81 1.53 13.61
CA GLY A 513 -22.57 1.70 12.84
C GLY A 513 -21.54 2.68 13.43
N ASP A 514 -21.89 3.43 14.47
CA ASP A 514 -20.91 4.24 15.21
C ASP A 514 -19.93 3.35 16.00
N PRO A 515 -18.71 3.84 16.31
CA PRO A 515 -17.81 3.15 17.22
C PRO A 515 -18.33 3.11 18.66
N MET A 516 -18.28 1.93 19.27
CA MET A 516 -18.38 1.72 20.71
C MET A 516 -17.23 2.42 21.45
N CYS A 517 -17.47 2.84 22.69
CA CYS A 517 -16.43 3.46 23.54
C CYS A 517 -15.90 2.53 24.63
N LEU A 518 -14.63 2.72 24.92
CA LEU A 518 -13.90 2.23 26.07
C LEU A 518 -14.52 2.78 27.37
N SER A 519 -14.76 1.92 28.36
CA SER A 519 -15.19 2.34 29.71
C SER A 519 -14.27 1.77 30.78
N ASN A 520 -14.04 2.57 31.83
CA ASN A 520 -13.37 2.16 33.06
C ASN A 520 -14.33 1.90 34.23
N GLN A 521 -15.65 2.04 34.04
CA GLN A 521 -16.68 1.78 35.05
C GLN A 521 -17.72 0.75 34.57
N SER A 522 -18.21 -0.05 35.51
CA SER A 522 -19.10 -1.22 35.28
C SER A 522 -20.58 -0.87 35.05
N SER A 523 -20.87 0.29 34.48
CA SER A 523 -22.20 0.72 34.03
C SER A 523 -22.12 1.19 32.57
N THR A 524 -23.27 1.46 31.94
CA THR A 524 -23.34 1.89 30.54
C THR A 524 -22.37 3.04 30.25
N GLY A 525 -21.28 2.71 29.53
CA GLY A 525 -20.24 3.66 29.16
C GLY A 525 -20.82 4.86 28.41
N TYR A 526 -20.14 5.99 28.49
CA TYR A 526 -20.50 7.23 27.78
C TYR A 526 -19.33 7.67 26.90
N GLU A 527 -19.64 8.19 25.71
CA GLU A 527 -18.64 8.82 24.85
C GLU A 527 -18.24 10.16 25.48
N THR A 528 -16.94 10.42 25.61
CA THR A 528 -16.43 11.71 26.11
C THR A 528 -16.31 12.75 25.00
N GLY A 529 -16.17 12.30 23.75
CA GLY A 529 -15.82 13.13 22.60
C GLY A 529 -14.32 13.26 22.38
N ASP A 530 -13.50 12.78 23.31
CA ASP A 530 -12.06 12.63 23.11
C ASP A 530 -11.74 11.23 22.58
N LEU A 531 -11.41 11.15 21.30
CA LEU A 531 -11.14 9.90 20.59
C LEU A 531 -10.09 9.03 21.28
N VAL A 532 -9.11 9.62 21.97
CA VAL A 532 -8.05 8.86 22.65
C VAL A 532 -8.58 8.21 23.93
N LEU A 533 -9.44 8.90 24.67
CA LEU A 533 -10.13 8.31 25.83
C LEU A 533 -11.18 7.28 25.41
N ASP A 534 -11.89 7.54 24.30
CA ASP A 534 -13.03 6.74 23.88
C ASP A 534 -12.63 5.46 23.11
N GLN A 535 -11.48 5.43 22.41
CA GLN A 535 -11.18 4.33 21.47
C GLN A 535 -9.73 3.81 21.51
N ILE A 536 -8.83 4.38 22.33
CA ILE A 536 -7.40 4.03 22.29
C ILE A 536 -6.93 3.41 23.60
N LEU A 537 -6.20 2.29 23.49
CA LEU A 537 -5.44 1.67 24.57
C LEU A 537 -4.02 2.29 24.58
N PRO A 538 -3.70 3.22 25.50
CA PRO A 538 -2.40 3.92 25.49
C PRO A 538 -1.28 3.03 26.08
N THR A 539 -0.02 3.27 25.71
CA THR A 539 1.13 2.52 26.28
C THR A 539 1.73 3.15 27.56
N THR A 540 1.00 4.04 28.22
CA THR A 540 1.51 4.87 29.33
C THR A 540 1.19 4.24 30.69
N ASN A 541 1.33 4.99 31.79
CA ASN A 541 1.33 4.44 33.16
C ASN A 541 -0.01 3.81 33.60
N THR A 542 -1.07 3.94 32.79
CA THR A 542 -2.40 3.31 32.96
C THR A 542 -2.70 2.28 31.85
N SER A 543 -1.66 1.81 31.14
CA SER A 543 -1.77 0.92 29.98
C SER A 543 -2.38 -0.45 30.30
N TRP A 544 -3.39 -0.82 29.54
CA TRP A 544 -3.88 -2.20 29.42
C TRP A 544 -3.01 -3.09 28.50
N LEU A 545 -2.01 -2.50 27.83
CA LEU A 545 -1.07 -3.18 26.94
C LEU A 545 0.23 -3.52 27.68
N GLY A 546 0.64 -4.79 27.64
CA GLY A 546 1.95 -5.23 28.09
C GLY A 546 3.06 -4.95 27.05
N PRO A 547 4.35 -5.12 27.42
CA PRO A 547 5.49 -4.82 26.54
C PRO A 547 5.58 -5.64 25.23
N THR A 548 4.81 -6.74 25.16
CA THR A 548 4.66 -7.55 23.94
C THR A 548 3.48 -7.10 23.09
N ASP A 549 2.43 -6.52 23.69
CA ASP A 549 1.15 -6.30 23.00
C ASP A 549 1.20 -5.22 21.92
N THR A 550 2.23 -4.38 21.96
CA THR A 550 2.46 -3.27 21.02
C THR A 550 3.23 -3.66 19.76
N ARG A 551 3.60 -4.94 19.62
CA ARG A 551 4.41 -5.46 18.51
C ARG A 551 3.54 -6.10 17.42
N PRO A 552 3.93 -6.02 16.13
CA PRO A 552 3.22 -6.72 15.05
C PRO A 552 3.17 -8.22 15.33
N GLY A 553 2.03 -8.84 15.02
CA GLY A 553 1.78 -10.25 15.34
C GLY A 553 1.14 -10.52 16.70
N THR A 554 1.06 -9.52 17.59
CA THR A 554 0.22 -9.64 18.79
C THR A 554 -1.23 -9.92 18.40
N ARG A 555 -1.82 -10.88 19.11
CA ARG A 555 -3.21 -11.29 18.95
C ARG A 555 -4.08 -10.52 19.93
N PHE A 556 -5.19 -10.01 19.42
CA PHE A 556 -6.28 -9.44 20.19
C PHE A 556 -7.49 -10.32 19.95
N GLN A 557 -8.21 -10.67 21.01
CA GLN A 557 -9.45 -11.44 20.95
C GLN A 557 -10.60 -10.54 21.36
N ASN A 558 -11.61 -10.38 20.50
CA ASN A 558 -12.87 -9.73 20.83
C ASN A 558 -13.90 -10.80 21.16
N THR A 559 -14.49 -10.72 22.36
CA THR A 559 -15.66 -11.52 22.76
C THR A 559 -16.86 -10.59 22.87
N SER A 560 -17.80 -10.67 21.92
CA SER A 560 -18.97 -9.81 21.84
C SER A 560 -20.24 -10.52 22.31
N THR A 561 -21.01 -9.84 23.16
CA THR A 561 -22.21 -10.37 23.82
C THR A 561 -23.39 -9.39 23.69
N GLY A 562 -24.62 -9.87 23.85
CA GLY A 562 -25.85 -9.08 23.67
C GLY A 562 -26.47 -9.16 22.27
N ILE A 563 -25.83 -9.88 21.33
CA ILE A 563 -26.20 -9.95 19.90
C ILE A 563 -26.82 -11.31 19.49
N GLY A 564 -27.29 -12.06 20.47
CA GLY A 564 -27.75 -13.44 20.31
C GLY A 564 -26.74 -14.42 20.91
N VAL A 565 -26.28 -15.40 20.12
CA VAL A 565 -25.19 -16.30 20.53
C VAL A 565 -23.88 -15.51 20.54
N GLY A 566 -23.24 -15.43 21.70
CA GLY A 566 -22.00 -14.69 21.88
C GLY A 566 -20.91 -15.13 20.91
N GLU A 567 -20.18 -14.15 20.38
CA GLU A 567 -19.15 -14.34 19.35
C GLU A 567 -17.75 -14.15 19.94
N THR A 568 -16.80 -15.01 19.55
CA THR A 568 -15.37 -14.81 19.81
C THR A 568 -14.61 -14.74 18.48
N THR A 569 -13.90 -13.64 18.24
CA THR A 569 -13.08 -13.45 17.03
C THR A 569 -11.70 -12.91 17.36
N THR A 570 -10.74 -13.10 16.46
CA THR A 570 -9.34 -12.67 16.65
C THR A 570 -8.89 -11.71 15.55
N LEU A 571 -8.10 -10.71 15.94
CA LEU A 571 -7.30 -9.88 15.04
C LEU A 571 -5.82 -9.94 15.44
N ILE A 572 -4.98 -9.55 14.49
CA ILE A 572 -3.52 -9.52 14.64
C ILE A 572 -3.04 -8.11 14.35
N LEU A 573 -2.19 -7.55 15.22
CA LEU A 573 -1.64 -6.21 15.02
C LEU A 573 -0.76 -6.19 13.76
N PRO A 574 -1.01 -5.30 12.77
CA PRO A 574 -0.41 -5.39 11.45
C PRO A 574 1.02 -4.82 11.36
N ALA A 575 1.38 -3.89 12.24
CA ALA A 575 2.65 -3.17 12.26
C ALA A 575 3.01 -2.74 13.69
N ASP A 576 4.26 -2.30 13.90
CA ASP A 576 4.68 -1.61 15.13
C ASP A 576 3.91 -0.29 15.33
N LEU A 577 3.92 0.20 16.57
CA LEU A 577 3.42 1.54 16.87
C LEU A 577 4.19 2.62 16.07
N PRO A 578 3.53 3.74 15.71
CA PRO A 578 4.21 4.85 15.06
C PRO A 578 5.20 5.53 16.02
N ALA A 579 6.31 6.06 15.50
CA ALA A 579 7.26 6.81 16.30
C ALA A 579 6.73 8.21 16.65
N THR A 580 6.81 8.58 17.93
CA THR A 580 6.36 9.90 18.44
C THR A 580 7.33 11.05 18.16
N SER A 581 8.54 10.77 17.68
CA SER A 581 9.63 11.75 17.56
C SER A 581 9.52 12.72 16.38
N ASN A 582 8.74 12.39 15.33
CA ASN A 582 8.56 13.27 14.18
C ASN A 582 7.13 13.82 14.09
N GLN A 583 6.95 15.08 14.49
CA GLN A 583 5.66 15.77 14.43
C GLN A 583 5.20 16.10 12.98
N SER A 584 6.07 16.03 11.97
CA SER A 584 5.67 16.31 10.57
C SER A 584 4.71 15.27 9.97
N LEU A 585 4.59 14.09 10.60
CA LEU A 585 3.73 12.99 10.16
C LEU A 585 2.27 13.16 10.58
N TYR A 586 1.98 14.09 11.50
CA TYR A 586 0.64 14.33 12.03
C TYR A 586 -0.08 15.33 11.13
N PRO A 587 -1.31 15.06 10.67
CA PRO A 587 -2.04 15.94 9.78
C PRO A 587 -2.41 17.26 10.49
N VAL A 588 -2.13 18.39 9.86
CA VAL A 588 -2.45 19.74 10.39
C VAL A 588 -3.26 20.49 9.34
N ILE A 589 -4.13 21.40 9.78
CA ILE A 589 -4.88 22.28 8.90
C ILE A 589 -3.95 23.37 8.34
N ASP A 590 -3.97 23.53 7.02
CA ASP A 590 -3.18 24.54 6.30
C ASP A 590 -3.58 25.96 6.76
N GLY A 591 -2.59 26.80 7.07
CA GLY A 591 -2.78 28.21 7.40
C GLY A 591 -3.02 28.54 8.88
N LEU A 592 -3.16 27.53 9.77
CA LEU A 592 -3.27 27.80 11.21
C LEU A 592 -2.05 28.56 11.74
N SER A 593 -2.32 29.61 12.49
CA SER A 593 -1.31 30.48 13.10
C SER A 593 -1.94 31.34 14.20
N VAL A 594 -1.11 32.01 15.02
CA VAL A 594 -1.57 32.97 16.04
C VAL A 594 -2.41 34.10 15.43
N SER A 595 -2.17 34.46 14.16
CA SER A 595 -2.92 35.47 13.39
C SER A 595 -4.14 34.94 12.65
N ALA A 596 -4.28 33.62 12.53
CA ALA A 596 -5.41 32.94 11.89
C ALA A 596 -5.71 31.62 12.63
N PRO A 597 -6.16 31.68 13.90
CA PRO A 597 -6.50 30.49 14.67
C PRO A 597 -7.84 29.90 14.24
N LEU A 598 -8.03 28.61 14.49
CA LEU A 598 -9.35 28.00 14.54
C LEU A 598 -10.10 28.49 15.79
N LEU A 599 -11.21 29.20 15.59
CA LEU A 599 -12.07 29.69 16.67
C LEU A 599 -13.29 28.79 16.86
N HIS A 600 -13.86 28.77 18.08
CA HIS A 600 -15.13 28.10 18.39
C HIS A 600 -16.21 28.43 17.34
N ALA A 601 -16.43 29.72 17.08
CA ALA A 601 -17.41 30.21 16.12
C ALA A 601 -17.19 29.73 14.66
N ASN A 602 -15.98 29.31 14.27
CA ASN A 602 -15.75 28.70 12.95
C ASN A 602 -16.33 27.29 12.87
N LEU A 603 -16.23 26.50 13.96
CA LEU A 603 -16.80 25.16 14.02
C LEU A 603 -18.32 25.20 14.09
N GLU A 604 -18.88 26.06 14.95
CA GLU A 604 -20.32 26.22 15.10
C GLU A 604 -21.01 26.62 13.79
N ALA A 605 -20.45 27.62 13.09
CA ALA A 605 -20.99 28.16 11.83
C ALA A 605 -20.65 27.31 10.58
N GLY A 606 -19.80 26.30 10.72
CA GLY A 606 -19.27 25.50 9.62
C GLY A 606 -18.02 26.13 8.97
N VAL A 607 -17.08 25.27 8.59
CA VAL A 607 -15.75 25.65 8.12
C VAL A 607 -15.25 24.72 7.01
N THR A 608 -14.59 25.27 6.00
CA THR A 608 -13.80 24.47 5.04
C THR A 608 -12.35 24.43 5.51
N ILE A 609 -11.82 23.23 5.71
CA ILE A 609 -10.43 23.00 6.10
C ILE A 609 -9.68 22.31 4.97
N SER A 610 -8.37 22.57 4.86
CA SER A 610 -7.47 21.86 3.95
C SER A 610 -6.23 21.36 4.70
N TRP A 611 -5.60 20.31 4.19
CA TRP A 611 -4.34 19.73 4.66
C TRP A 611 -3.41 19.45 3.46
N ALA A 612 -3.56 20.24 2.38
CA ALA A 612 -2.86 20.03 1.11
C ALA A 612 -1.34 20.13 1.27
N THR A 613 -0.86 21.08 2.07
CA THR A 613 0.55 21.30 2.36
C THR A 613 1.14 20.12 3.11
N TRP A 614 0.43 19.62 4.13
CA TRP A 614 0.83 18.41 4.86
C TRP A 614 0.86 17.16 3.96
N ALA A 615 -0.16 16.98 3.11
CA ALA A 615 -0.26 15.81 2.22
C ALA A 615 0.86 15.81 1.16
N ALA A 616 1.19 16.97 0.60
CA ALA A 616 2.28 17.12 -0.36
C ALA A 616 3.67 16.82 0.25
N ALA A 617 3.84 17.06 1.56
CA ALA A 617 5.05 16.71 2.29
C ALA A 617 5.11 15.23 2.71
N ASN A 618 3.98 14.53 2.77
CA ASN A 618 3.85 13.17 3.28
C ASN A 618 3.14 12.22 2.29
N PRO A 619 3.69 11.94 1.10
CA PRO A 619 3.00 11.14 0.06
C PRO A 619 2.68 9.69 0.46
N GLY A 620 3.34 9.15 1.50
CA GLY A 620 3.03 7.84 2.09
C GLY A 620 1.93 7.84 3.16
N LEU A 621 1.34 9.00 3.45
CA LEU A 621 0.28 9.19 4.44
C LEU A 621 -0.94 9.84 3.79
N ARG A 622 -2.13 9.53 4.32
CA ARG A 622 -3.39 10.08 3.82
C ARG A 622 -4.38 10.27 4.96
N VAL A 623 -5.04 11.43 5.03
CA VAL A 623 -6.21 11.62 5.91
C VAL A 623 -7.33 10.69 5.46
N VAL A 624 -7.73 9.77 6.35
CA VAL A 624 -8.81 8.79 6.14
C VAL A 624 -10.11 9.22 6.78
N GLU A 625 -10.05 10.05 7.81
CA GLU A 625 -11.22 10.51 8.58
C GLU A 625 -10.98 11.90 9.17
N VAL A 626 -12.03 12.72 9.17
CA VAL A 626 -12.09 14.00 9.88
C VAL A 626 -13.28 13.95 10.84
N ARG A 627 -13.14 14.49 12.06
CA ARG A 627 -14.26 14.71 12.97
C ARG A 627 -14.30 16.18 13.41
N ALA A 628 -15.50 16.75 13.48
CA ALA A 628 -15.76 17.94 14.30
C ALA A 628 -16.52 17.48 15.55
N VAL A 629 -16.10 17.92 16.73
CA VAL A 629 -16.67 17.49 18.02
C VAL A 629 -16.86 18.69 18.92
N ILE A 630 -18.08 18.85 19.44
CA ILE A 630 -18.44 19.74 20.54
C ILE A 630 -18.60 18.85 21.79
N MET A 631 -17.60 18.91 22.67
CA MET A 631 -17.57 18.13 23.92
C MET A 631 -18.49 18.76 24.97
N ARG A 632 -19.02 17.92 25.87
CA ARG A 632 -19.93 18.31 26.96
C ARG A 632 -19.44 17.68 28.27
N PRO A 633 -19.84 18.22 29.45
CA PRO A 633 -19.50 17.60 30.72
C PRO A 633 -20.18 16.23 30.84
N THR A 634 -19.49 15.29 31.49
CA THR A 634 -20.04 13.96 31.74
C THR A 634 -21.28 14.06 32.64
N PRO A 635 -22.34 13.25 32.42
CA PRO A 635 -22.44 12.11 31.50
C PRO A 635 -23.08 12.44 30.13
N PHE A 636 -23.12 13.71 29.71
CA PHE A 636 -23.79 14.08 28.46
C PHE A 636 -22.95 13.72 27.23
N ALA A 637 -23.58 13.06 26.24
CA ALA A 637 -22.92 12.69 25.00
C ALA A 637 -22.51 13.94 24.17
N PRO A 638 -21.33 13.92 23.51
CA PRO A 638 -20.85 15.01 22.66
C PRO A 638 -21.73 15.17 21.42
N THR A 639 -21.71 16.36 20.81
CA THR A 639 -22.27 16.54 19.46
C THR A 639 -21.13 16.41 18.46
N LYS A 640 -21.21 15.45 17.53
CA LYS A 640 -20.12 15.14 16.59
C LYS A 640 -20.60 15.04 15.16
N GLN A 641 -19.74 15.42 14.22
CA GLN A 641 -19.88 15.14 12.80
C GLN A 641 -18.63 14.36 12.35
N VAL A 642 -18.82 13.19 11.75
CA VAL A 642 -17.73 12.29 11.34
C VAL A 642 -17.75 12.12 9.82
N PHE A 643 -16.59 12.35 9.18
CA PHE A 643 -16.41 12.31 7.74
C PHE A 643 -15.35 11.28 7.38
N SER A 644 -15.75 10.13 6.85
CA SER A 644 -14.84 9.24 6.17
C SER A 644 -14.41 9.85 4.83
N ILE A 645 -13.11 10.00 4.61
CA ILE A 645 -12.58 10.58 3.37
C ILE A 645 -12.40 9.46 2.34
N SER A 646 -13.05 9.55 1.19
CA SER A 646 -12.92 8.57 0.09
C SER A 646 -11.50 8.53 -0.50
N PRO A 647 -10.97 7.36 -0.90
CA PRO A 647 -9.68 7.28 -1.59
C PRO A 647 -9.62 8.22 -2.80
N LEU A 648 -8.46 8.83 -3.06
CA LEU A 648 -8.26 9.85 -4.10
C LEU A 648 -9.11 11.14 -3.98
N ALA A 649 -9.89 11.33 -2.92
CA ALA A 649 -10.57 12.61 -2.67
C ALA A 649 -9.57 13.75 -2.45
N ALA A 650 -10.03 14.99 -2.67
CA ALA A 650 -9.25 16.19 -2.45
C ALA A 650 -8.78 16.32 -0.99
N THR A 651 -7.66 17.01 -0.79
CA THR A 651 -7.04 17.27 0.53
C THR A 651 -7.73 18.44 1.26
N GLN A 652 -9.06 18.47 1.23
CA GLN A 652 -9.91 19.46 1.87
C GLN A 652 -11.30 18.88 2.14
N ILE A 653 -12.01 19.43 3.13
CA ILE A 653 -13.41 19.12 3.39
C ILE A 653 -14.15 20.34 3.93
N THR A 654 -15.43 20.47 3.56
CA THR A 654 -16.36 21.43 4.17
C THR A 654 -17.14 20.74 5.27
N ILE A 655 -16.97 21.21 6.50
CA ILE A 655 -17.71 20.82 7.68
C ILE A 655 -18.93 21.76 7.76
N PRO A 656 -20.18 21.27 7.63
CA PRO A 656 -21.37 22.11 7.76
C PRO A 656 -21.57 22.57 9.21
N ALA A 657 -22.30 23.68 9.36
CA ALA A 657 -22.72 24.21 10.66
C ALA A 657 -23.39 23.14 11.53
N PHE A 658 -23.17 23.19 12.84
CA PHE A 658 -23.92 22.35 13.76
C PHE A 658 -25.37 22.83 13.85
N SER A 659 -26.33 21.89 13.77
CA SER A 659 -27.77 22.21 13.84
C SER A 659 -28.20 22.81 15.18
N SER A 660 -27.44 22.54 16.25
CA SER A 660 -27.56 23.17 17.56
C SER A 660 -26.23 23.03 18.31
N VAL A 661 -25.80 24.10 18.97
CA VAL A 661 -24.67 24.08 19.92
C VAL A 661 -25.22 23.95 21.35
N PRO A 662 -24.82 22.94 22.13
CA PRO A 662 -25.20 22.81 23.54
C PRO A 662 -24.69 23.99 24.38
N SER A 663 -25.53 24.57 25.24
CA SER A 663 -25.14 25.68 26.12
C SER A 663 -24.17 25.30 27.24
N ASP A 664 -23.90 24.00 27.38
CA ASP A 664 -22.95 23.39 28.31
C ASP A 664 -21.73 22.81 27.58
N ALA A 665 -21.44 23.25 26.36
CA ALA A 665 -20.22 22.89 25.64
C ALA A 665 -18.96 23.26 26.46
N THR A 666 -17.98 22.36 26.51
CA THR A 666 -16.74 22.54 27.29
C THR A 666 -15.48 22.66 26.43
N GLU A 667 -15.51 22.15 25.21
CA GLU A 667 -14.38 22.18 24.27
C GLU A 667 -14.90 21.90 22.85
N ASP A 668 -14.47 22.67 21.85
CA ASP A 668 -14.69 22.34 20.45
C ASP A 668 -13.37 21.90 19.82
N SER A 669 -13.39 20.82 19.04
CA SER A 669 -12.19 20.30 18.41
C SER A 669 -12.41 19.73 17.01
N ILE A 670 -11.37 19.84 16.18
CA ILE A 670 -11.23 19.07 14.95
C ILE A 670 -10.25 17.93 15.19
N TRP A 671 -10.64 16.74 14.75
CA TRP A 671 -9.77 15.57 14.68
C TRP A 671 -9.43 15.28 13.22
N LEU A 672 -8.14 15.21 12.90
CA LEU A 672 -7.67 14.70 11.61
C LEU A 672 -6.98 13.36 11.84
N ILE A 673 -7.42 12.31 11.17
CA ILE A 673 -6.86 10.97 11.28
C ILE A 673 -6.19 10.62 9.95
N ALA A 674 -4.87 10.59 9.94
CA ALA A 674 -4.08 10.07 8.83
C ALA A 674 -3.76 8.59 9.03
N GLN A 675 -3.57 7.86 7.93
CA GLN A 675 -3.13 6.47 7.91
C GLN A 675 -2.05 6.26 6.85
N ASP A 676 -1.13 5.31 7.09
CA ASP A 676 -0.12 4.88 6.13
C ASP A 676 -0.43 3.54 5.42
N ALA A 677 0.50 3.12 4.56
CA ALA A 677 0.46 1.88 3.78
C ALA A 677 0.39 0.58 4.62
N VAL A 678 0.74 0.62 5.91
CA VAL A 678 0.71 -0.55 6.81
C VAL A 678 -0.37 -0.45 7.89
N GLY A 679 -1.26 0.55 7.78
CA GLY A 679 -2.40 0.74 8.68
C GLY A 679 -2.08 1.48 9.97
N ARG A 680 -0.89 2.07 10.10
CA ARG A 680 -0.54 2.93 11.25
C ARG A 680 -1.31 4.24 11.16
N ARG A 681 -1.89 4.70 12.27
CA ARG A 681 -2.67 5.94 12.35
C ARG A 681 -1.92 7.07 13.08
N TYR A 682 -2.01 8.27 12.50
CA TYR A 682 -1.45 9.51 13.03
C TYR A 682 -2.63 10.47 13.23
N ILE A 683 -2.95 10.75 14.50
CA ILE A 683 -4.15 11.44 14.91
C ILE A 683 -3.78 12.84 15.41
N THR A 684 -4.41 13.88 14.91
CA THR A 684 -4.25 15.24 15.43
C THR A 684 -5.56 15.72 16.02
N LYS A 685 -5.55 16.12 17.29
CA LYS A 685 -6.61 16.92 17.91
C LYS A 685 -6.22 18.38 17.81
N ILE A 686 -7.09 19.23 17.27
CA ILE A 686 -6.92 20.69 17.22
C ILE A 686 -8.07 21.28 18.03
N VAL A 687 -7.76 21.85 19.19
CA VAL A 687 -8.75 22.47 20.10
C VAL A 687 -8.93 23.93 19.68
N ALA A 688 -10.17 24.35 19.44
CA ALA A 688 -10.48 25.72 19.04
C ALA A 688 -10.22 26.74 20.17
N LEU A 689 -10.04 28.02 19.78
CA LEU A 689 -9.81 29.16 20.69
C LEU A 689 -11.03 30.10 20.79
#